data_AF-A0A948EVV5-F1
#
_entry.id   AF-A0A948EVV5-F1
#
_cell.length_a   1.000
_cell.length_b   1.000
_cell.length_c   1.000
_cell.angle_alpha   90.00
_cell.angle_beta   90.00
_cell.angle_gamma   90.00
#
_symmetry.space_group_name_H-M   'P 1'
#
loop_
_entity.id
_entity.type
_entity.pdbx_description
1 polymer ?
#
loop_
_entity_poly.entity_id
_entity_poly.type
_entity_poly.pdbx_seq_one_letter_code
_entity_poly.pdbx_strand_id
1 'polypeptide(L)'
;MRNTSHRESGRLGWIPILILLVAAIGAVSAQAAVLINEVDADTPGTDMLEFIELYGTPNEALDGLVVVMYNGNGDVSYGAYDLDGFTLDANGFFLLGNTDVVPTPSIIFASNGVQNGADAVALYTGNGTDFPTGTAVTATNLIDALVYDTDDADDTGLLGVLTPGQPQINEFENGTGTTDSMQRIPDGGGGALVTTSYVVQAPTPGVTNGGILPQPPQVTNVYHRSLLPIPGEAVTVYADATDSDGTISSVTLYYQLNGGGFTTTPMTLDSGDTYTGALPSNADGTVVDYYVEATDNDMQTATNPADAPVSFYSYTVAPELVTPIAFVHADSAGYDGTTIMVQGQVYIPGNYQADGTSVSAYVQDASGRGLNIFGTYYSTGMDLLNDTSNIVKVSGRVDYYYTTLELVNYEVELVSTGNPVLTPTVKTTAAAALPINEGTYTGTTGNITAIATTGGGNPAYNFTVTDGSGDVVIRIDEDIAAGMDTWLVGDELVAAGAGGTYSAQGQIIVGLPTDIVNNGQAPDTFPPELVSATLAAPTEVTLQFNEAIDDITGNTPGNYEVYETATPGNTIAVTGAVVQLDPTVVVLTLASSASGTAHTVRINNVEDLAGNPIAANTTADIIEPVLAEIVITEIMQNPLHTSDAVGEWFEVHNFGGSAVDMNGWTIQDLDYDNHLIDNGGPLVINPGEYKVFCVNADTMTAEGVTPFYQYTGIALGNGADELFLLDTDLNTIDVVAWDNGVTFPDPNGLSMQWNETGDNSLGVNWGIGGPIFGSGDFGTPGAPNDVSTAVDDSPSLATLLGRNYPNPFNPKTSFSFMLDRADHVSLRVFDIRGRQIRSIVDTDLGAGDYANVYSWDGRDESGRPVNSGTYFYRLTTGSGYSRAMKMTLLK
;
A
#
# COMPACT_ATOMS: atom_id res chain seq x y z
N MET A 1 14.91 30.24 -45.19
CA MET A 1 16.04 30.38 -46.15
C MET A 1 17.25 30.95 -45.39
N ARG A 2 18.43 31.04 -46.03
CA ARG A 2 19.65 31.83 -45.69
C ARG A 2 19.43 33.06 -44.76
N ASN A 3 20.33 33.52 -43.88
CA ASN A 3 21.81 33.44 -43.71
C ASN A 3 22.17 34.02 -42.27
N THR A 4 23.36 34.13 -41.65
CA THR A 4 24.75 33.54 -41.59
C THR A 4 25.61 34.41 -40.63
N SER A 5 26.74 34.05 -39.98
CA SER A 5 27.26 32.80 -39.34
C SER A 5 28.75 32.98 -38.95
N HIS A 6 29.13 32.90 -37.67
CA HIS A 6 30.53 32.83 -37.16
C HIS A 6 30.60 31.78 -36.02
N ARG A 7 31.44 30.72 -36.04
CA ARG A 7 32.93 30.59 -35.99
C ARG A 7 33.49 30.84 -34.57
N GLU A 8 34.34 30.00 -33.95
CA GLU A 8 35.10 28.77 -34.31
C GLU A 8 35.34 27.93 -33.02
N SER A 9 35.03 26.63 -32.92
CA SER A 9 35.82 25.41 -33.25
C SER A 9 37.12 25.14 -32.47
N GLY A 10 37.15 24.10 -31.63
CA GLY A 10 38.34 23.52 -30.98
C GLY A 10 38.06 22.18 -30.28
N ARG A 11 38.98 21.20 -30.32
CA ARG A 11 38.82 19.82 -29.79
C ARG A 11 39.77 19.54 -28.63
N LEU A 12 39.29 18.82 -27.61
CA LEU A 12 39.93 17.77 -26.78
C LEU A 12 38.84 17.23 -25.82
N GLY A 13 38.75 15.96 -25.43
CA GLY A 13 39.64 14.81 -25.67
C GLY A 13 39.88 14.02 -24.37
N TRP A 14 38.90 13.22 -23.92
CA TRP A 14 38.95 12.48 -22.65
C TRP A 14 38.95 10.96 -22.88
N ILE A 15 39.69 10.23 -22.04
CA ILE A 15 39.93 8.78 -22.12
C ILE A 15 39.42 8.12 -20.83
N PRO A 16 38.70 6.98 -20.90
CA PRO A 16 38.35 6.23 -19.69
C PRO A 16 39.57 5.47 -19.17
N ILE A 17 39.93 5.66 -17.89
CA ILE A 17 40.88 4.80 -17.18
C ILE A 17 40.19 4.24 -15.95
N LEU A 18 40.01 2.91 -15.96
CA LEU A 18 39.56 2.13 -14.82
C LEU A 18 40.72 1.99 -13.82
N ILE A 19 40.52 2.42 -12.57
CA ILE A 19 41.40 2.06 -11.46
C ILE A 19 40.56 1.34 -10.40
N LEU A 20 40.79 0.03 -10.26
CA LEU A 20 40.43 -0.67 -9.03
C LEU A 20 41.35 -0.17 -7.92
N LEU A 21 40.78 0.33 -6.83
CA LEU A 21 41.48 0.43 -5.56
C LEU A 21 40.68 -0.31 -4.49
N VAL A 22 41.09 -1.55 -4.21
CA VAL A 22 40.60 -2.31 -3.05
C VAL A 22 41.32 -1.76 -1.82
N ALA A 23 40.81 -0.66 -1.28
CA ALA A 23 41.18 -0.19 0.04
C ALA A 23 40.40 -1.00 1.08
N ALA A 24 41.09 -1.90 1.79
CA ALA A 24 40.52 -2.55 2.95
C ALA A 24 40.39 -1.52 4.08
N ILE A 25 39.23 -0.88 4.19
CA ILE A 25 38.86 -0.14 5.41
C ILE A 25 38.65 -1.18 6.50
N GLY A 26 39.73 -1.56 7.17
CA GLY A 26 39.63 -2.08 8.52
C GLY A 26 38.94 -1.02 9.36
N ALA A 27 38.03 -1.44 10.24
CA ALA A 27 37.41 -0.53 11.19
C ALA A 27 38.49 -0.01 12.15
N VAL A 28 39.06 1.15 11.83
CA VAL A 28 39.67 2.01 12.84
C VAL A 28 38.52 2.43 13.74
N SER A 29 38.42 1.80 14.90
CA SER A 29 37.69 2.39 16.01
C SER A 29 38.29 3.77 16.22
N ALA A 30 37.49 4.82 16.06
CA ALA A 30 37.86 6.12 16.61
C ALA A 30 38.07 5.89 18.11
N GLN A 31 39.32 6.02 18.56
CA GLN A 31 39.59 6.15 19.98
C GLN A 31 38.90 7.44 20.40
N ALA A 32 38.07 7.39 21.45
CA ALA A 32 37.49 8.61 21.97
C ALA A 32 38.64 9.49 22.45
N ALA A 33 38.68 10.74 21.98
CA ALA A 33 39.68 11.67 22.48
C ALA A 33 39.33 12.02 23.92
N VAL A 34 40.34 12.12 24.78
CA VAL A 34 40.20 12.86 26.02
C VAL A 34 40.05 14.34 25.64
N LEU A 35 39.01 14.99 26.12
CA LEU A 35 38.67 16.39 25.87
C LEU A 35 38.63 17.15 27.21
N ILE A 36 38.70 18.48 27.15
CA ILE A 36 38.36 19.33 28.30
C ILE A 36 36.83 19.31 28.43
N ASN A 37 36.30 19.10 29.63
CA ASN A 37 34.86 18.95 29.88
C ASN A 37 34.26 20.13 30.65
N GLU A 38 34.98 20.62 31.64
CA GLU A 38 34.57 21.71 32.52
C GLU A 38 35.81 22.51 32.95
N VAL A 39 35.68 23.82 33.06
CA VAL A 39 36.70 24.72 33.66
C VAL A 39 35.98 25.74 34.54
N ASP A 40 36.54 25.96 35.72
CA ASP A 40 36.07 26.91 36.74
C ASP A 40 37.28 27.81 37.11
N ALA A 41 37.21 29.10 36.73
CA ALA A 41 38.33 30.03 36.74
C ALA A 41 38.22 31.18 37.77
N ASP A 42 37.02 31.71 38.02
CA ASP A 42 36.73 32.72 39.05
C ASP A 42 35.82 32.12 40.15
N THR A 43 36.34 31.99 41.38
CA THR A 43 35.58 31.35 42.50
C THR A 43 35.47 32.25 43.73
N PRO A 44 34.57 31.96 44.70
CA PRO A 44 34.24 32.91 45.78
C PRO A 44 35.38 33.27 46.75
N GLY A 45 36.23 34.24 46.39
CA GLY A 45 36.87 35.17 47.31
C GLY A 45 38.40 35.16 47.38
N THR A 46 39.04 33.99 47.32
CA THR A 46 40.51 33.85 47.17
C THR A 46 40.85 32.56 46.41
N ASP A 47 40.03 32.20 45.42
CA ASP A 47 40.40 31.28 44.34
C ASP A 47 40.85 29.91 44.89
N MET A 48 39.92 29.27 45.62
CA MET A 48 40.14 28.02 46.38
C MET A 48 39.30 26.83 45.89
N LEU A 49 38.49 27.04 44.86
CA LEU A 49 37.65 26.01 44.24
C LEU A 49 37.90 25.86 42.72
N GLU A 50 38.92 26.51 42.17
CA GLU A 50 39.29 26.44 40.75
C GLU A 50 39.55 24.98 40.32
N PHE A 51 39.11 24.59 39.12
CA PHE A 51 39.47 23.30 38.53
C PHE A 51 39.40 23.26 37.00
N ILE A 52 39.99 22.19 36.46
CA ILE A 52 39.92 21.75 35.08
C ILE A 52 39.52 20.29 35.11
N GLU A 53 38.43 19.95 34.43
CA GLU A 53 38.00 18.58 34.21
C GLU A 53 38.32 18.12 32.78
N LEU A 54 38.76 16.87 32.66
CA LEU A 54 38.86 16.14 31.41
C LEU A 54 37.82 15.01 31.36
N TYR A 55 37.24 14.77 30.18
CA TYR A 55 36.32 13.66 29.91
C TYR A 55 36.79 12.80 28.72
N GLY A 56 36.56 11.49 28.78
CA GLY A 56 36.95 10.53 27.74
C GLY A 56 36.49 9.10 28.05
N THR A 57 37.19 8.07 27.55
CA THR A 57 36.74 6.69 27.81
C THR A 57 36.93 6.31 29.29
N PRO A 58 35.92 5.76 29.99
CA PRO A 58 36.05 5.39 31.40
C PRO A 58 37.24 4.45 31.66
N ASN A 59 38.10 4.81 32.62
CA ASN A 59 39.36 4.15 32.97
C ASN A 59 40.46 4.21 31.88
N GLU A 60 40.39 5.14 30.91
CA GLU A 60 41.47 5.39 29.95
C GLU A 60 42.71 5.97 30.65
N ALA A 61 43.89 5.53 30.22
CA ALA A 61 45.17 6.02 30.74
C ALA A 61 45.54 7.34 30.07
N LEU A 62 46.05 8.28 30.86
CA LEU A 62 46.43 9.63 30.43
C LEU A 62 47.94 9.74 30.09
N ASP A 63 48.63 8.60 30.01
CA ASP A 63 50.06 8.53 29.67
C ASP A 63 50.37 9.21 28.32
N GLY A 64 51.35 10.12 28.30
CA GLY A 64 51.71 10.93 27.14
C GLY A 64 50.79 12.12 26.85
N LEU A 65 49.95 12.53 27.81
CA LEU A 65 49.13 13.73 27.75
C LEU A 65 49.59 14.81 28.74
N VAL A 66 49.36 16.08 28.39
CA VAL A 66 49.68 17.23 29.25
C VAL A 66 48.62 18.33 29.14
N VAL A 67 48.15 18.85 30.27
CA VAL A 67 47.33 20.06 30.36
C VAL A 67 48.25 21.27 30.50
N VAL A 68 48.08 22.28 29.64
CA VAL A 68 48.90 23.50 29.61
C VAL A 68 47.98 24.71 29.70
N MET A 69 48.29 25.62 30.63
CA MET A 69 47.57 26.88 30.82
C MET A 69 48.36 28.03 30.20
N TYR A 70 47.69 28.89 29.43
CA TYR A 70 48.27 30.02 28.70
C TYR A 70 47.70 31.35 29.19
N ASN A 71 48.57 32.36 29.30
CA ASN A 71 48.17 33.73 29.61
C ASN A 71 48.06 34.58 28.33
N GLY A 72 46.92 35.23 28.09
CA GLY A 72 46.64 36.06 26.89
C GLY A 72 47.43 37.37 26.86
N ASN A 73 47.81 37.91 28.03
CA ASN A 73 48.78 39.01 28.15
C ASN A 73 50.24 38.58 27.87
N GLY A 74 50.43 37.78 26.82
CA GLY A 74 51.72 37.35 26.29
C GLY A 74 51.69 36.15 25.34
N ASP A 75 50.55 35.48 25.12
CA ASP A 75 50.42 34.23 24.36
C ASP A 75 51.35 33.10 24.87
N VAL A 76 51.58 33.01 26.18
CA VAL A 76 52.61 32.12 26.78
C VAL A 76 52.12 31.26 27.93
N SER A 77 52.66 30.04 28.02
CA SER A 77 52.33 29.09 29.07
C SER A 77 52.80 29.59 30.45
N TYR A 78 51.96 29.42 31.47
CA TYR A 78 52.35 29.66 32.86
C TYR A 78 52.37 28.36 33.69
N GLY A 79 51.40 27.47 33.46
CA GLY A 79 51.33 26.13 34.06
C GLY A 79 51.38 25.01 33.01
N ALA A 80 51.97 23.87 33.37
CA ALA A 80 51.94 22.64 32.58
C ALA A 80 51.91 21.43 33.53
N TYR A 81 50.90 20.58 33.39
CA TYR A 81 50.61 19.44 34.27
C TYR A 81 50.66 18.14 33.48
N ASP A 82 51.67 17.34 33.79
CA ASP A 82 51.95 16.03 33.20
C ASP A 82 50.95 15.00 33.72
N LEU A 83 50.33 14.21 32.82
CA LEU A 83 49.29 13.24 33.19
C LEU A 83 49.81 11.79 33.23
N ASP A 84 51.11 11.57 32.99
CA ASP A 84 51.76 10.25 33.08
C ASP A 84 51.47 9.55 34.43
N GLY A 85 50.98 8.30 34.34
CA GLY A 85 50.61 7.49 35.50
C GLY A 85 49.20 7.72 36.07
N PHE A 86 48.40 8.62 35.49
CA PHE A 86 47.00 8.82 35.84
C PHE A 86 46.02 8.14 34.86
N THR A 87 44.77 7.96 35.29
CA THR A 87 43.66 7.47 34.46
C THR A 87 42.41 8.32 34.68
N LEU A 88 41.53 8.35 33.69
CA LEU A 88 40.12 8.73 33.89
C LEU A 88 39.46 7.80 34.93
N ASP A 89 38.37 8.25 35.56
CA ASP A 89 37.64 7.48 36.55
C ASP A 89 36.69 6.43 35.92
N ALA A 90 35.86 5.79 36.75
CA ALA A 90 34.92 4.76 36.30
C ALA A 90 33.72 5.29 35.50
N ASN A 91 33.52 6.62 35.44
CA ASN A 91 32.45 7.30 34.70
C ASN A 91 32.97 8.03 33.45
N GLY A 92 34.26 8.39 33.44
CA GLY A 92 34.94 9.08 32.33
C GLY A 92 35.68 10.35 32.72
N PHE A 93 35.66 10.78 33.98
CA PHE A 93 36.13 12.09 34.43
C PHE A 93 37.55 12.08 35.01
N PHE A 94 38.26 13.20 34.94
CA PHE A 94 39.51 13.43 35.67
C PHE A 94 39.69 14.92 36.01
N LEU A 95 39.94 15.20 37.29
CA LEU A 95 40.05 16.56 37.82
C LEU A 95 41.49 16.95 38.16
N LEU A 96 41.88 18.15 37.74
CA LEU A 96 43.00 18.93 38.23
C LEU A 96 42.43 20.19 38.92
N GLY A 97 42.87 20.56 40.12
CA GLY A 97 42.22 21.69 40.81
C GLY A 97 42.84 22.08 42.15
N ASN A 98 42.15 22.98 42.86
CA ASN A 98 42.45 23.28 44.25
C ASN A 98 42.07 22.13 45.20
N THR A 99 42.51 22.19 46.46
CA THR A 99 42.32 21.11 47.45
C THR A 99 40.89 20.97 47.97
N ASP A 100 40.11 22.06 47.99
CA ASP A 100 38.76 22.08 48.60
C ASP A 100 37.64 21.74 47.58
N VAL A 101 37.99 21.50 46.32
CA VAL A 101 37.10 20.94 45.27
C VAL A 101 36.65 19.52 45.67
N VAL A 102 35.40 19.18 45.36
CA VAL A 102 34.77 17.90 45.74
C VAL A 102 34.13 17.27 44.50
N PRO A 103 34.57 16.07 44.06
CA PRO A 103 35.59 15.21 44.68
C PRO A 103 37.00 15.79 44.55
N THR A 104 37.86 15.46 45.51
CA THR A 104 39.23 16.02 45.58
C THR A 104 40.02 15.70 44.31
N PRO A 105 40.57 16.71 43.60
CA PRO A 105 41.27 16.50 42.34
C PRO A 105 42.50 15.59 42.45
N SER A 106 42.83 14.90 41.35
CA SER A 106 43.96 13.97 41.30
C SER A 106 45.30 14.68 41.18
N ILE A 107 45.31 15.85 40.55
CA ILE A 107 46.44 16.78 40.51
C ILE A 107 46.02 18.05 41.26
N ILE A 108 46.78 18.42 42.29
CA ILE A 108 46.50 19.61 43.11
C ILE A 108 47.43 20.76 42.70
N PHE A 109 46.83 21.89 42.34
CA PHE A 109 47.52 23.17 42.21
C PHE A 109 47.16 24.14 43.35
N ALA A 110 47.95 25.20 43.50
CA ALA A 110 47.73 26.23 44.52
C ALA A 110 46.61 27.19 44.10
N SER A 111 45.99 27.88 45.06
CA SER A 111 45.01 28.95 44.81
C SER A 111 45.56 30.02 43.86
N ASN A 112 44.71 30.58 43.00
CA ASN A 112 45.11 31.40 41.86
C ASN A 112 45.97 30.58 40.87
N GLY A 113 45.56 29.34 40.63
CA GLY A 113 46.22 28.35 39.78
C GLY A 113 45.63 28.29 38.37
N VAL A 114 44.34 28.60 38.22
CA VAL A 114 43.78 29.13 36.96
C VAL A 114 44.01 30.65 36.98
N GLN A 115 43.71 31.37 35.90
CA GLN A 115 43.83 32.83 35.87
C GLN A 115 42.53 33.44 35.34
N ASN A 116 42.02 34.43 36.08
CA ASN A 116 40.93 35.31 35.66
C ASN A 116 41.48 36.31 34.63
N GLY A 117 40.69 36.60 33.60
CA GLY A 117 41.09 37.36 32.42
C GLY A 117 40.97 36.53 31.13
N ALA A 118 41.23 37.16 29.99
CA ALA A 118 41.22 36.48 28.70
C ALA A 118 42.44 35.54 28.55
N ASP A 119 42.25 34.27 28.87
CA ASP A 119 43.29 33.25 29.04
C ASP A 119 42.84 31.89 28.43
N ALA A 120 43.63 30.83 28.54
CA ALA A 120 43.26 29.52 27.96
C ALA A 120 43.79 28.28 28.68
N VAL A 121 43.00 27.21 28.64
CA VAL A 121 43.38 25.84 28.98
C VAL A 121 43.46 25.01 27.71
N ALA A 122 44.55 24.24 27.53
CA ALA A 122 44.76 23.41 26.35
C ALA A 122 45.41 22.05 26.67
N LEU A 123 44.91 20.99 26.05
CA LEU A 123 45.34 19.60 26.21
C LEU A 123 46.17 19.16 24.99
N TYR A 124 47.33 18.56 25.23
CA TYR A 124 48.29 18.16 24.18
C TYR A 124 48.75 16.71 24.31
N THR A 125 49.22 16.14 23.21
CA THR A 125 50.11 14.97 23.22
C THR A 125 51.56 15.41 23.49
N GLY A 126 52.08 15.07 24.66
CA GLY A 126 53.39 15.53 25.14
C GLY A 126 53.55 15.35 26.65
N ASN A 127 54.64 15.88 27.20
CA ASN A 127 54.99 15.83 28.63
C ASN A 127 54.96 17.26 29.20
N GLY A 128 54.84 17.40 30.52
CA GLY A 128 54.95 18.69 31.22
C GLY A 128 56.29 19.40 30.96
N THR A 129 57.35 18.64 30.67
CA THR A 129 58.68 19.19 30.33
C THR A 129 58.80 19.77 28.93
N ASP A 130 57.84 19.51 28.04
CA ASP A 130 57.83 20.06 26.67
C ASP A 130 57.28 21.50 26.64
N PHE A 131 56.57 21.94 27.70
CA PHE A 131 55.98 23.27 27.85
C PHE A 131 56.50 24.08 29.08
N PRO A 132 57.82 24.34 29.24
CA PRO A 132 58.31 25.19 30.32
C PRO A 132 57.65 26.57 30.34
N THR A 133 57.41 27.13 31.53
CA THR A 133 56.85 28.49 31.73
C THR A 133 57.50 29.52 30.79
N GLY A 134 56.68 30.23 30.02
CA GLY A 134 57.10 31.13 28.95
C GLY A 134 57.16 30.50 27.55
N THR A 135 56.60 29.30 27.35
CA THR A 135 56.50 28.68 26.01
C THR A 135 55.32 29.31 25.26
N ALA A 136 55.57 29.79 24.04
CA ALA A 136 54.53 30.41 23.22
C ALA A 136 53.45 29.41 22.77
N VAL A 137 52.21 29.89 22.67
CA VAL A 137 51.04 29.12 22.23
C VAL A 137 51.25 28.46 20.87
N THR A 138 50.73 27.24 20.69
CA THR A 138 50.99 26.42 19.51
C THR A 138 49.85 25.45 19.22
N ALA A 139 49.50 25.28 17.95
CA ALA A 139 48.60 24.20 17.50
C ALA A 139 49.32 22.86 17.31
N THR A 140 50.64 22.79 17.58
CA THR A 140 51.43 21.56 17.40
C THR A 140 51.10 20.58 18.52
N ASN A 141 50.73 19.35 18.15
CA ASN A 141 50.32 18.27 19.08
C ASN A 141 49.07 18.55 19.93
N LEU A 142 48.34 19.64 19.66
CA LEU A 142 47.11 20.02 20.34
C LEU A 142 46.01 18.96 20.12
N ILE A 143 45.26 18.65 21.18
CA ILE A 143 44.11 17.73 21.17
C ILE A 143 42.82 18.54 21.32
N ASP A 144 42.71 19.32 22.39
CA ASP A 144 41.53 20.12 22.71
C ASP A 144 41.93 21.40 23.45
N ALA A 145 41.07 22.43 23.43
CA ALA A 145 41.33 23.71 24.07
C ALA A 145 40.04 24.47 24.37
N LEU A 146 40.04 25.19 25.50
CA LEU A 146 39.08 26.22 25.85
C LEU A 146 39.84 27.54 26.02
N VAL A 147 39.47 28.54 25.22
CA VAL A 147 39.87 29.94 25.41
C VAL A 147 38.69 30.65 26.06
N TYR A 148 38.94 31.39 27.14
CA TYR A 148 37.90 31.89 28.02
C TYR A 148 38.20 33.31 28.53
N ASP A 149 37.22 33.96 29.15
CA ASP A 149 37.39 35.18 29.95
C ASP A 149 36.41 35.30 31.11
N THR A 150 36.57 36.38 31.88
CA THR A 150 35.79 36.71 33.09
C THR A 150 35.28 38.16 33.02
N ASP A 151 34.45 38.48 32.01
CA ASP A 151 34.02 39.84 31.61
C ASP A 151 35.17 40.73 31.05
N ASP A 152 36.09 40.11 30.31
CA ASP A 152 37.17 40.79 29.58
C ASP A 152 36.87 40.81 28.05
N ALA A 153 37.87 41.07 27.20
CA ALA A 153 37.69 41.13 25.74
C ALA A 153 38.46 40.01 25.02
N ASP A 154 37.88 39.46 23.95
CA ASP A 154 38.38 38.35 23.12
C ASP A 154 39.91 38.38 22.87
N ASP A 155 40.63 37.36 23.34
CA ASP A 155 42.04 37.20 23.00
C ASP A 155 42.19 36.58 21.60
N THR A 156 42.30 37.47 20.62
CA THR A 156 42.51 37.09 19.21
C THR A 156 43.83 36.35 18.93
N GLY A 157 44.79 36.35 19.85
CA GLY A 157 46.04 35.58 19.77
C GLY A 157 45.81 34.12 20.14
N LEU A 158 45.25 33.88 21.32
CA LEU A 158 44.88 32.55 21.81
C LEU A 158 43.82 31.90 20.90
N LEU A 159 42.71 32.59 20.60
CA LEU A 159 41.68 32.11 19.65
C LEU A 159 42.27 31.79 18.27
N GLY A 160 43.21 32.61 17.80
CA GLY A 160 43.85 32.46 16.49
C GLY A 160 44.75 31.22 16.34
N VAL A 161 45.11 30.57 17.45
CA VAL A 161 46.00 29.40 17.48
C VAL A 161 45.32 28.15 18.05
N LEU A 162 44.53 28.31 19.11
CA LEU A 162 43.92 27.19 19.85
C LEU A 162 42.56 26.79 19.26
N THR A 163 41.64 27.74 19.05
CA THR A 163 40.25 27.47 18.63
C THR A 163 39.82 28.31 17.41
N PRO A 164 40.48 28.20 16.24
CA PRO A 164 40.35 29.19 15.17
C PRO A 164 38.95 29.23 14.54
N GLY A 165 38.25 30.34 14.72
CA GLY A 165 36.88 30.53 14.21
C GLY A 165 35.79 30.01 15.14
N GLN A 166 36.10 29.81 16.42
CA GLN A 166 35.15 29.60 17.50
C GLN A 166 35.05 30.86 18.38
N PRO A 167 33.97 31.04 19.17
CA PRO A 167 33.91 32.07 20.19
C PRO A 167 34.82 31.75 21.39
N GLN A 168 35.25 32.80 22.08
CA GLN A 168 35.71 32.74 23.47
C GLN A 168 34.50 32.51 24.37
N ILE A 169 34.66 31.80 25.49
CA ILE A 169 33.57 31.60 26.47
C ILE A 169 33.80 32.52 27.66
N ASN A 170 32.82 33.39 27.96
CA ASN A 170 32.88 34.32 29.07
C ASN A 170 32.17 33.71 30.27
N GLU A 171 32.91 33.32 31.31
CA GLU A 171 32.40 32.73 32.55
C GLU A 171 31.42 33.65 33.30
N PHE A 172 31.39 34.94 32.98
CA PHE A 172 30.45 35.91 33.52
C PHE A 172 29.19 36.13 32.64
N GLU A 173 28.95 35.36 31.57
CA GLU A 173 27.82 35.60 30.63
C GLU A 173 26.44 35.67 31.32
N ASN A 174 26.22 34.86 32.36
CA ASN A 174 24.99 34.84 33.16
C ASN A 174 24.96 35.86 34.32
N GLY A 175 26.02 36.67 34.48
CA GLY A 175 26.15 37.71 35.50
C GLY A 175 26.52 37.20 36.90
N THR A 176 26.93 35.93 37.01
CA THR A 176 27.16 35.20 38.26
C THR A 176 28.50 34.45 38.33
N GLY A 177 29.41 34.70 37.38
CA GLY A 177 30.62 33.90 37.10
C GLY A 177 31.39 33.35 38.30
N THR A 178 31.61 34.15 39.35
CA THR A 178 32.16 33.71 40.67
C THR A 178 31.50 32.47 41.30
N THR A 179 30.38 31.96 40.77
CA THR A 179 29.60 30.82 41.25
C THR A 179 29.12 29.88 40.13
N ASP A 180 29.59 30.09 38.90
CA ASP A 180 29.33 29.27 37.72
C ASP A 180 30.66 28.76 37.14
N SER A 181 30.60 28.00 36.05
CA SER A 181 31.74 27.38 35.38
C SER A 181 31.39 27.09 33.93
N MET A 182 32.40 26.89 33.09
CA MET A 182 32.23 26.66 31.65
C MET A 182 32.16 25.17 31.35
N GLN A 183 30.95 24.66 31.09
CA GLN A 183 30.64 23.23 30.95
C GLN A 183 30.27 22.83 29.52
N ARG A 184 30.96 21.81 28.98
CA ARG A 184 30.69 21.19 27.67
C ARG A 184 29.45 20.30 27.75
N ILE A 185 28.40 20.59 26.98
CA ILE A 185 27.14 19.83 26.94
C ILE A 185 26.97 19.11 25.60
N PRO A 186 26.58 17.81 25.60
CA PRO A 186 26.75 16.86 26.70
C PRO A 186 28.24 16.63 27.02
N ASP A 187 28.58 15.81 28.02
CA ASP A 187 29.97 15.43 28.32
C ASP A 187 30.71 14.98 27.03
N GLY A 188 31.86 15.58 26.74
CA GLY A 188 32.62 15.33 25.50
C GLY A 188 31.91 15.74 24.18
N GLY A 189 30.80 16.48 24.26
CA GLY A 189 29.99 16.99 23.15
C GLY A 189 30.68 18.06 22.31
N GLY A 190 30.14 18.31 21.10
CA GLY A 190 30.74 19.21 20.09
C GLY A 190 32.00 18.62 19.42
N GLY A 191 32.90 18.04 20.21
CA GLY A 191 34.17 17.47 19.79
C GLY A 191 35.35 18.42 20.03
N ALA A 192 36.55 17.92 19.70
CA ALA A 192 37.81 18.64 19.85
C ALA A 192 37.80 20.02 19.17
N LEU A 193 38.25 21.04 19.90
CA LEU A 193 38.36 22.45 19.45
C LEU A 193 37.02 23.08 19.02
N VAL A 194 35.89 22.56 19.50
CA VAL A 194 34.56 23.18 19.38
C VAL A 194 34.18 23.76 20.74
N THR A 195 34.00 25.09 20.81
CA THR A 195 33.56 25.79 22.03
C THR A 195 32.06 26.11 22.02
N THR A 196 31.39 26.08 20.86
CA THR A 196 29.92 26.31 20.75
C THR A 196 29.05 25.19 21.36
N SER A 197 29.66 24.26 22.10
CA SER A 197 28.99 23.27 22.93
C SER A 197 29.16 23.55 24.43
N TYR A 198 29.82 24.63 24.82
CA TYR A 198 29.92 25.06 26.21
C TYR A 198 28.74 25.99 26.57
N VAL A 199 28.34 25.95 27.84
CA VAL A 199 27.48 26.95 28.48
C VAL A 199 28.06 27.29 29.86
N VAL A 200 27.72 28.44 30.43
CA VAL A 200 28.07 28.78 31.80
C VAL A 200 26.97 28.39 32.78
N GLN A 201 27.29 27.54 33.77
CA GLN A 201 26.37 27.19 34.86
C GLN A 201 27.09 26.68 36.12
N ALA A 202 26.33 26.50 37.21
CA ALA A 202 26.84 26.08 38.52
C ALA A 202 27.71 24.79 38.44
N PRO A 203 28.91 24.76 39.07
CA PRO A 203 29.90 23.70 38.86
C PRO A 203 29.46 22.26 39.16
N THR A 204 29.91 21.33 38.33
CA THR A 204 29.63 19.88 38.36
C THR A 204 30.86 18.96 38.45
N PRO A 205 31.95 19.29 39.19
CA PRO A 205 33.17 18.50 39.17
C PRO A 205 32.94 17.02 39.52
N GLY A 206 33.38 16.13 38.63
CA GLY A 206 33.29 14.67 38.77
C GLY A 206 31.90 14.08 38.51
N VAL A 207 30.96 14.83 37.94
CA VAL A 207 29.64 14.35 37.51
C VAL A 207 29.25 14.95 36.16
N THR A 208 28.31 14.31 35.45
CA THR A 208 27.84 14.77 34.12
C THR A 208 27.28 16.19 34.14
N ASN A 209 27.75 17.00 33.18
CA ASN A 209 27.27 18.35 32.90
C ASN A 209 25.76 18.32 32.56
N GLY A 210 24.97 19.18 33.21
CA GLY A 210 23.52 19.24 33.03
C GLY A 210 23.06 20.15 31.89
N GLY A 211 21.77 20.14 31.54
CA GLY A 211 21.16 21.14 30.67
C GLY A 211 20.68 20.66 29.29
N ILE A 212 20.22 21.61 28.47
CA ILE A 212 19.87 21.45 27.06
C ILE A 212 20.65 22.55 26.31
N LEU A 213 21.20 22.24 25.13
CA LEU A 213 21.85 23.26 24.29
C LEU A 213 20.76 24.18 23.70
N PRO A 214 20.85 25.52 23.88
CA PRO A 214 19.91 26.46 23.29
C PRO A 214 19.71 26.21 21.78
N GLN A 215 18.46 26.12 21.32
CA GLN A 215 18.11 25.99 19.90
C GLN A 215 17.31 27.21 19.42
N PRO A 216 17.59 27.76 18.23
CA PRO A 216 16.85 28.90 17.73
C PRO A 216 15.38 28.55 17.45
N PRO A 217 14.44 29.50 17.64
CA PRO A 217 13.02 29.26 17.48
C PRO A 217 12.67 28.83 16.05
N GLN A 218 11.50 28.23 15.86
CA GLN A 218 11.02 27.77 14.55
C GLN A 218 9.84 28.62 14.10
N VAL A 219 9.99 29.31 12.96
CA VAL A 219 8.94 30.11 12.32
C VAL A 219 8.39 29.33 11.13
N THR A 220 7.08 29.06 11.14
CA THR A 220 6.38 28.26 10.12
C THR A 220 5.04 28.90 9.72
N ASN A 221 4.32 28.30 8.76
CA ASN A 221 2.97 28.72 8.37
C ASN A 221 2.81 30.23 8.09
N VAL A 222 3.78 30.85 7.41
CA VAL A 222 3.69 32.26 7.05
C VAL A 222 2.77 32.44 5.83
N TYR A 223 1.64 33.12 6.03
CA TYR A 223 0.67 33.46 4.97
C TYR A 223 -0.01 34.80 5.27
N HIS A 224 -0.82 35.32 4.34
CA HIS A 224 -1.77 36.40 4.64
C HIS A 224 -3.17 36.04 4.15
N ARG A 225 -4.19 36.65 4.76
CA ARG A 225 -5.56 36.66 4.22
C ARG A 225 -5.73 37.79 3.20
N SER A 226 -6.79 37.72 2.39
CA SER A 226 -6.97 38.51 1.17
C SER A 226 -5.87 38.21 0.13
N LEU A 227 -6.00 37.11 -0.59
CA LEU A 227 -5.00 36.62 -1.56
C LEU A 227 -4.79 37.53 -2.78
N LEU A 228 -5.72 38.46 -3.05
CA LEU A 228 -5.64 39.48 -4.10
C LEU A 228 -6.06 40.84 -3.52
N PRO A 229 -5.21 41.51 -2.71
CA PRO A 229 -5.61 42.71 -1.99
C PRO A 229 -5.99 43.87 -2.91
N ILE A 230 -7.14 44.50 -2.63
CA ILE A 230 -7.66 45.61 -3.45
C ILE A 230 -7.19 46.99 -2.94
N PRO A 231 -7.17 48.04 -3.79
CA PRO A 231 -6.66 49.35 -3.39
C PRO A 231 -7.43 49.96 -2.20
N GLY A 232 -6.72 50.19 -1.09
CA GLY A 232 -7.27 50.69 0.18
C GLY A 232 -7.62 49.61 1.22
N GLU A 233 -7.52 48.32 0.88
CA GLU A 233 -7.62 47.21 1.82
C GLU A 233 -6.35 47.08 2.67
N ALA A 234 -6.49 46.66 3.93
CA ALA A 234 -5.37 46.38 4.84
C ALA A 234 -5.21 44.86 5.00
N VAL A 235 -3.96 44.38 4.91
CA VAL A 235 -3.64 42.95 4.86
C VAL A 235 -3.12 42.49 6.23
N THR A 236 -3.58 41.33 6.71
CA THR A 236 -3.07 40.69 7.94
C THR A 236 -2.25 39.46 7.58
N VAL A 237 -0.98 39.48 7.98
CA VAL A 237 -0.05 38.35 7.91
C VAL A 237 -0.20 37.50 9.17
N TYR A 238 -0.12 36.20 9.00
CA TYR A 238 -0.15 35.15 10.02
C TYR A 238 1.18 34.38 9.97
N ALA A 239 1.65 33.89 11.11
CA ALA A 239 2.81 33.00 11.21
C ALA A 239 2.74 32.20 12.52
N ASP A 240 3.16 30.94 12.51
CA ASP A 240 3.31 30.13 13.72
C ASP A 240 4.76 30.20 14.20
N ALA A 241 4.97 30.49 15.48
CA ALA A 241 6.29 30.56 16.10
C ALA A 241 6.36 29.65 17.32
N THR A 242 7.32 28.71 17.32
CA THR A 242 7.49 27.68 18.36
C THR A 242 8.95 27.59 18.80
N ASP A 243 9.17 27.07 20.00
CA ASP A 243 10.47 26.91 20.64
C ASP A 243 10.53 25.51 21.27
N SER A 244 11.68 24.83 21.21
CA SER A 244 11.87 23.45 21.68
C SER A 244 12.34 23.35 23.13
N ASP A 245 12.91 24.43 23.68
CA ASP A 245 13.63 24.44 24.94
C ASP A 245 13.36 25.69 25.78
N GLY A 246 12.95 26.79 25.15
CA GLY A 246 12.53 28.05 25.79
C GLY A 246 11.08 28.44 25.50
N THR A 247 10.90 29.72 25.19
CA THR A 247 9.65 30.43 24.89
C THR A 247 9.90 31.61 23.95
N ILE A 248 8.96 31.89 23.05
CA ILE A 248 9.05 33.03 22.11
C ILE A 248 8.93 34.37 22.86
N SER A 249 10.03 35.13 22.87
CA SER A 249 10.15 36.48 23.43
C SER A 249 9.51 37.53 22.52
N SER A 250 9.71 37.43 21.20
CA SER A 250 9.09 38.34 20.23
C SER A 250 8.91 37.73 18.84
N VAL A 251 7.96 38.26 18.07
CA VAL A 251 7.80 37.97 16.64
C VAL A 251 7.62 39.30 15.88
N THR A 252 8.38 39.48 14.81
CA THR A 252 8.45 40.73 14.04
C THR A 252 8.18 40.46 12.56
N LEU A 253 7.25 41.23 12.00
CA LEU A 253 6.94 41.26 10.57
C LEU A 253 7.76 42.35 9.89
N TYR A 254 8.69 41.95 9.02
CA TYR A 254 9.45 42.85 8.15
C TYR A 254 8.71 42.99 6.83
N TYR A 255 8.51 44.22 6.34
CA TYR A 255 7.92 44.46 5.03
C TYR A 255 8.55 45.66 4.31
N GLN A 256 8.49 45.68 2.99
CA GLN A 256 8.85 46.83 2.16
C GLN A 256 7.79 47.11 1.09
N LEU A 257 7.73 48.37 0.64
CA LEU A 257 6.83 48.81 -0.42
C LEU A 257 7.65 49.19 -1.65
N ASN A 258 7.37 48.58 -2.80
CA ASN A 258 8.01 48.84 -4.10
C ASN A 258 9.56 48.81 -4.06
N GLY A 259 10.16 47.89 -3.30
CA GLY A 259 11.62 47.80 -3.13
C GLY A 259 12.26 48.95 -2.33
N GLY A 260 11.49 49.66 -1.51
CA GLY A 260 11.95 50.80 -0.72
C GLY A 260 12.88 50.49 0.46
N GLY A 261 13.17 49.21 0.74
CA GLY A 261 13.87 48.74 1.93
C GLY A 261 12.92 48.33 3.05
N PHE A 262 13.29 47.28 3.80
CA PHE A 262 12.46 46.70 4.85
C PHE A 262 12.30 47.61 6.07
N THR A 263 11.07 47.65 6.60
CA THR A 263 10.66 48.25 7.86
C THR A 263 9.85 47.24 8.66
N THR A 264 9.82 47.38 9.99
CA THR A 264 9.20 46.41 10.91
C THR A 264 7.82 46.83 11.38
N THR A 265 6.97 45.84 11.70
CA THR A 265 5.84 45.97 12.63
C THR A 265 5.81 44.75 13.56
N PRO A 266 5.52 44.90 14.86
CA PRO A 266 5.43 43.73 15.75
C PRO A 266 4.23 42.85 15.36
N MET A 267 4.36 41.55 15.59
CA MET A 267 3.26 40.60 15.53
C MET A 267 2.76 40.28 16.95
N THR A 268 1.46 40.02 17.08
CA THR A 268 0.80 39.67 18.35
C THR A 268 0.23 38.27 18.32
N LEU A 269 0.47 37.48 19.37
CA LEU A 269 -0.13 36.15 19.53
C LEU A 269 -1.67 36.25 19.50
N ASP A 270 -2.30 35.48 18.62
CA ASP A 270 -3.75 35.44 18.41
C ASP A 270 -4.36 34.21 19.09
N SER A 271 -3.85 33.01 18.77
CA SER A 271 -4.22 31.75 19.45
C SER A 271 -3.21 30.63 19.19
N GLY A 272 -3.06 29.71 20.14
CA GLY A 272 -2.11 28.59 20.00
C GLY A 272 -0.69 29.11 19.91
N ASP A 273 0.00 28.74 18.83
CA ASP A 273 1.35 29.21 18.48
C ASP A 273 1.32 30.32 17.39
N THR A 274 0.11 30.74 16.96
CA THR A 274 -0.10 31.65 15.83
C THR A 274 -0.05 33.12 16.23
N TYR A 275 0.85 33.86 15.59
CA TYR A 275 1.02 35.31 15.69
C TYR A 275 0.43 36.02 14.46
N THR A 276 -0.01 37.27 14.64
CA THR A 276 -0.63 38.10 13.59
C THR A 276 0.00 39.49 13.50
N GLY A 277 0.18 40.00 12.27
CA GLY A 277 0.76 41.33 12.01
C GLY A 277 0.03 42.05 10.89
N ALA A 278 -0.39 43.29 11.13
CA ALA A 278 -1.11 44.10 10.15
C ALA A 278 -0.15 44.94 9.27
N LEU A 279 -0.27 44.77 7.96
CA LEU A 279 0.37 45.61 6.95
C LEU A 279 -0.52 46.83 6.63
N PRO A 280 0.07 48.00 6.30
CA PRO A 280 -0.70 49.19 5.94
C PRO A 280 -1.51 48.97 4.65
N SER A 281 -2.63 49.67 4.51
CA SER A 281 -3.38 49.65 3.26
C SER A 281 -2.69 50.48 2.18
N ASN A 282 -2.66 49.94 0.96
CA ASN A 282 -1.83 50.42 -0.14
C ASN A 282 -2.66 50.79 -1.38
N ALA A 283 -2.01 51.47 -2.33
CA ALA A 283 -2.63 51.91 -3.58
C ALA A 283 -2.44 50.88 -4.71
N ASP A 284 -3.28 50.99 -5.75
CA ASP A 284 -3.17 50.25 -7.02
C ASP A 284 -1.73 50.25 -7.57
N GLY A 285 -1.24 49.06 -7.95
CA GLY A 285 0.11 48.84 -8.47
C GLY A 285 1.22 48.81 -7.41
N THR A 286 0.89 48.83 -6.11
CA THR A 286 1.90 48.69 -5.05
C THR A 286 2.33 47.24 -4.90
N VAL A 287 3.62 46.97 -5.09
CA VAL A 287 4.26 45.70 -4.69
C VAL A 287 4.59 45.78 -3.20
N VAL A 288 4.24 44.74 -2.45
CA VAL A 288 4.53 44.59 -1.02
C VAL A 288 5.30 43.29 -0.83
N ASP A 289 6.53 43.40 -0.35
CA ASP A 289 7.37 42.24 -0.02
C ASP A 289 7.46 42.11 1.51
N TYR A 290 7.45 40.89 2.06
CA TYR A 290 7.51 40.67 3.50
C TYR A 290 8.15 39.33 3.92
N TYR A 291 8.64 39.27 5.16
CA TYR A 291 9.09 38.05 5.84
C TYR A 291 8.88 38.19 7.37
N VAL A 292 8.95 37.07 8.09
CA VAL A 292 8.77 37.04 9.55
C VAL A 292 10.06 36.60 10.24
N GLU A 293 10.34 37.17 11.40
CA GLU A 293 11.42 36.81 12.32
C GLU A 293 10.84 36.52 13.70
N ALA A 294 11.34 35.51 14.40
CA ALA A 294 11.07 35.27 15.81
C ALA A 294 12.36 35.33 16.64
N THR A 295 12.22 35.65 17.92
CA THR A 295 13.28 35.65 18.95
C THR A 295 12.79 34.86 20.15
N ASP A 296 13.61 33.96 20.70
CA ASP A 296 13.35 33.22 21.94
C ASP A 296 13.74 34.02 23.20
N ASN A 297 13.63 33.41 24.40
CA ASN A 297 14.13 34.01 25.64
C ASN A 297 15.66 34.02 25.76
N ASP A 298 16.37 33.23 24.96
CA ASP A 298 17.83 33.07 24.96
C ASP A 298 18.51 33.94 23.88
N MET A 299 17.74 34.89 23.33
CA MET A 299 18.12 35.91 22.34
C MET A 299 18.56 35.37 20.97
N GLN A 300 18.33 34.09 20.66
CA GLN A 300 18.54 33.53 19.32
C GLN A 300 17.38 33.91 18.40
N THR A 301 17.61 33.94 17.09
CA THR A 301 16.57 34.28 16.11
C THR A 301 16.48 33.28 14.97
N ALA A 302 15.29 33.23 14.36
CA ALA A 302 15.06 32.54 13.11
C ALA A 302 14.05 33.30 12.24
N THR A 303 14.20 33.15 10.93
CA THR A 303 13.37 33.81 9.92
C THR A 303 12.59 32.82 9.07
N ASN A 304 11.49 33.30 8.48
CA ASN A 304 10.80 32.59 7.40
C ASN A 304 10.43 33.59 6.27
N PRO A 305 11.01 33.44 5.06
CA PRO A 305 11.94 32.37 4.63
C PRO A 305 13.26 32.36 5.40
N ALA A 306 13.88 31.18 5.57
CA ALA A 306 15.06 30.99 6.42
C ALA A 306 16.36 31.63 5.89
N ASP A 307 16.34 32.10 4.64
CA ASP A 307 17.39 32.92 4.02
C ASP A 307 17.01 34.41 3.92
N ALA A 308 15.91 34.85 4.53
CA ALA A 308 15.50 36.25 4.55
C ALA A 308 16.61 37.15 5.14
N PRO A 309 16.85 38.36 4.57
CA PRO A 309 16.05 39.03 3.54
C PRO A 309 16.43 38.71 2.08
N VAL A 310 17.14 37.60 1.80
CA VAL A 310 17.46 37.20 0.41
C VAL A 310 16.22 36.72 -0.34
N SER A 311 15.41 35.85 0.31
CA SER A 311 14.07 35.48 -0.14
C SER A 311 13.01 36.08 0.79
N PHE A 312 11.83 36.32 0.22
CA PHE A 312 10.68 36.92 0.91
C PHE A 312 9.38 36.58 0.17
N TYR A 313 8.25 36.68 0.88
CA TYR A 313 6.93 36.64 0.28
C TYR A 313 6.64 37.98 -0.44
N SER A 314 5.82 37.97 -1.49
CA SER A 314 5.48 39.17 -2.25
C SER A 314 4.06 39.12 -2.80
N TYR A 315 3.33 40.23 -2.73
CA TYR A 315 2.04 40.42 -3.39
C TYR A 315 1.97 41.79 -4.08
N THR A 316 1.03 41.96 -5.02
CA THR A 316 0.76 43.23 -5.68
C THR A 316 -0.69 43.63 -5.49
N VAL A 317 -0.92 44.86 -5.03
CA VAL A 317 -2.27 45.42 -4.86
C VAL A 317 -2.85 45.80 -6.23
N ALA A 318 -4.02 45.28 -6.56
CA ALA A 318 -4.65 45.46 -7.88
C ALA A 318 -6.18 45.53 -7.78
N PRO A 319 -6.89 46.16 -8.73
CA PRO A 319 -8.35 46.21 -8.72
C PRO A 319 -8.95 44.82 -8.93
N GLU A 320 -10.11 44.56 -8.31
CA GLU A 320 -10.83 43.29 -8.42
C GLU A 320 -11.02 42.86 -9.89
N LEU A 321 -10.57 41.65 -10.24
CA LEU A 321 -10.61 41.11 -11.59
C LEU A 321 -11.08 39.65 -11.60
N VAL A 322 -12.37 39.45 -11.85
CA VAL A 322 -12.94 38.11 -12.07
C VAL A 322 -12.46 37.54 -13.42
N THR A 323 -11.76 36.42 -13.36
CA THR A 323 -11.26 35.64 -14.49
C THR A 323 -12.33 34.62 -14.92
N PRO A 324 -12.76 34.59 -16.20
CA PRO A 324 -13.64 33.55 -16.71
C PRO A 324 -12.98 32.18 -16.68
N ILE A 325 -13.70 31.15 -16.19
CA ILE A 325 -13.18 29.79 -16.03
C ILE A 325 -12.75 29.20 -17.39
N ALA A 326 -13.45 29.54 -18.48
CA ALA A 326 -13.04 29.16 -19.83
C ALA A 326 -11.67 29.69 -20.28
N PHE A 327 -11.13 30.76 -19.67
CA PHE A 327 -9.77 31.23 -19.99
C PHE A 327 -8.71 30.39 -19.27
N VAL A 328 -8.97 30.00 -18.01
CA VAL A 328 -8.08 29.10 -17.24
C VAL A 328 -7.96 27.74 -17.95
N HIS A 329 -9.06 27.21 -18.48
CA HIS A 329 -9.06 25.98 -19.31
C HIS A 329 -8.46 26.16 -20.71
N ALA A 330 -8.31 27.39 -21.21
CA ALA A 330 -7.75 27.64 -22.54
C ALA A 330 -6.22 27.83 -22.54
N ASP A 331 -5.64 28.20 -21.40
CA ASP A 331 -4.20 28.39 -21.20
C ASP A 331 -3.78 27.92 -19.80
N SER A 332 -4.12 26.68 -19.43
CA SER A 332 -3.88 26.16 -18.08
C SER A 332 -2.42 26.23 -17.66
N ALA A 333 -1.48 26.00 -18.58
CA ALA A 333 -0.04 26.12 -18.34
C ALA A 333 0.46 27.59 -18.22
N GLY A 334 -0.30 28.57 -18.72
CA GLY A 334 -0.06 30.00 -18.49
C GLY A 334 -0.63 30.51 -17.17
N TYR A 335 -1.65 29.84 -16.63
CA TYR A 335 -2.27 30.12 -15.34
C TYR A 335 -1.70 29.28 -14.17
N ASP A 336 -1.04 28.15 -14.44
CA ASP A 336 -0.49 27.25 -13.42
C ASP A 336 0.40 27.99 -12.42
N GLY A 337 0.12 27.81 -11.13
CA GLY A 337 0.77 28.50 -10.03
C GLY A 337 0.43 29.97 -9.82
N THR A 338 -0.43 30.58 -10.65
CA THR A 338 -0.89 31.98 -10.47
C THR A 338 -2.09 32.05 -9.53
N THR A 339 -2.23 33.16 -8.79
CA THR A 339 -3.44 33.46 -8.02
C THR A 339 -4.45 34.17 -8.90
N ILE A 340 -5.68 33.66 -8.98
CA ILE A 340 -6.80 34.26 -9.71
C ILE A 340 -8.06 34.34 -8.84
N MET A 341 -8.98 35.24 -9.21
CA MET A 341 -10.36 35.22 -8.72
C MET A 341 -11.28 34.69 -9.82
N VAL A 342 -12.10 33.69 -9.54
CA VAL A 342 -13.21 33.24 -10.40
C VAL A 342 -14.56 33.55 -9.74
N GLN A 343 -15.65 33.58 -10.50
CA GLN A 343 -17.00 33.73 -9.95
C GLN A 343 -17.96 32.73 -10.61
N GLY A 344 -18.58 31.87 -9.81
CA GLY A 344 -19.44 30.79 -10.31
C GLY A 344 -20.50 30.33 -9.32
N GLN A 345 -21.50 29.60 -9.81
CA GLN A 345 -22.48 28.92 -8.97
C GLN A 345 -21.93 27.56 -8.54
N VAL A 346 -22.05 27.23 -7.26
CA VAL A 346 -21.73 25.90 -6.72
C VAL A 346 -22.72 24.88 -7.30
N TYR A 347 -22.25 23.75 -7.81
CA TYR A 347 -23.12 22.68 -8.33
C TYR A 347 -22.81 21.28 -7.77
N ILE A 348 -21.60 21.06 -7.24
CA ILE A 348 -21.30 19.96 -6.32
C ILE A 348 -20.78 20.60 -5.02
N PRO A 349 -21.39 20.29 -3.86
CA PRO A 349 -20.92 20.80 -2.58
C PRO A 349 -19.61 20.12 -2.16
N GLY A 350 -18.77 20.81 -1.39
CA GLY A 350 -17.50 20.23 -0.91
C GLY A 350 -17.54 19.50 0.42
N ASN A 351 -18.76 19.32 0.97
CA ASN A 351 -19.11 18.66 2.24
C ASN A 351 -18.18 19.00 3.42
N TYR A 352 -17.72 20.25 3.47
CA TYR A 352 -16.69 20.71 4.42
C TYR A 352 -17.13 20.50 5.87
N GLN A 353 -16.28 19.80 6.63
CA GLN A 353 -16.49 19.53 8.04
C GLN A 353 -15.71 20.52 8.92
N ALA A 354 -16.19 20.74 10.15
CA ALA A 354 -15.59 21.65 11.11
C ALA A 354 -14.22 21.19 11.67
N ASP A 355 -13.71 20.04 11.24
CA ASP A 355 -12.38 19.51 11.56
C ASP A 355 -11.32 19.80 10.48
N GLY A 356 -11.70 20.42 9.35
CA GLY A 356 -10.79 20.72 8.25
C GLY A 356 -10.62 19.59 7.22
N THR A 357 -11.58 18.67 7.11
CA THR A 357 -11.66 17.68 6.03
C THR A 357 -12.54 18.15 4.86
N SER A 358 -12.25 17.66 3.63
CA SER A 358 -12.97 17.99 2.39
C SER A 358 -12.76 16.93 1.29
N VAL A 359 -13.70 16.87 0.35
CA VAL A 359 -13.77 15.94 -0.80
C VAL A 359 -13.86 16.63 -2.18
N SER A 360 -13.53 17.94 -2.26
CA SER A 360 -13.70 18.86 -3.41
C SER A 360 -15.11 19.43 -3.62
N ALA A 361 -15.18 20.76 -3.85
CA ALA A 361 -16.38 21.42 -4.37
C ALA A 361 -16.20 21.79 -5.85
N TYR A 362 -17.30 21.91 -6.60
CA TYR A 362 -17.25 22.39 -8.00
C TYR A 362 -18.14 23.60 -8.22
N VAL A 363 -17.58 24.62 -8.88
CA VAL A 363 -18.27 25.85 -9.29
C VAL A 363 -18.29 25.96 -10.83
N GLN A 364 -19.33 26.57 -11.39
CA GLN A 364 -19.45 26.84 -12.83
C GLN A 364 -19.84 28.30 -13.09
N ASP A 365 -19.16 28.95 -14.04
CA ASP A 365 -19.34 30.36 -14.36
C ASP A 365 -20.30 30.61 -15.54
N ALA A 366 -20.48 31.89 -15.88
CA ALA A 366 -21.28 32.33 -17.02
C ALA A 366 -20.70 31.98 -18.41
N SER A 367 -19.48 31.42 -18.49
CA SER A 367 -18.93 30.85 -19.72
C SER A 367 -19.41 29.42 -19.99
N GLY A 368 -20.04 28.77 -19.00
CA GLY A 368 -20.46 27.37 -19.09
C GLY A 368 -19.30 26.38 -18.93
N ARG A 369 -18.20 26.81 -18.29
CA ARG A 369 -17.12 25.94 -17.83
C ARG A 369 -17.07 25.99 -16.30
N GLY A 370 -16.73 24.86 -15.68
CA GLY A 370 -16.53 24.79 -14.24
C GLY A 370 -15.12 24.38 -13.85
N LEU A 371 -14.87 24.39 -12.55
CA LEU A 371 -13.55 24.29 -11.94
C LEU A 371 -13.64 23.58 -10.59
N ASN A 372 -12.65 22.74 -10.29
CA ASN A 372 -12.49 22.11 -8.99
C ASN A 372 -11.97 23.13 -7.96
N ILE A 373 -12.51 23.12 -6.75
CA ILE A 373 -12.07 23.91 -5.60
C ILE A 373 -11.66 22.93 -4.49
N PHE A 374 -10.37 22.87 -4.16
CA PHE A 374 -9.77 21.79 -3.38
C PHE A 374 -8.75 22.26 -2.33
N GLY A 375 -8.66 21.53 -1.21
CA GLY A 375 -7.76 21.82 -0.09
C GLY A 375 -8.45 22.46 1.12
N THR A 376 -7.77 22.47 2.27
CA THR A 376 -8.41 22.82 3.55
C THR A 376 -7.58 23.64 4.54
N TYR A 377 -6.24 23.62 4.46
CA TYR A 377 -5.38 24.06 5.56
C TYR A 377 -5.33 25.57 5.85
N TYR A 378 -5.61 26.43 4.87
CA TYR A 378 -5.52 27.89 5.02
C TYR A 378 -6.72 28.65 4.46
N SER A 379 -7.79 27.94 4.09
CA SER A 379 -8.91 28.49 3.35
C SER A 379 -9.97 29.18 4.23
N THR A 380 -10.68 30.17 3.68
CA THR A 380 -11.73 30.91 4.38
C THR A 380 -13.04 30.93 3.59
N GLY A 381 -14.18 31.03 4.28
CA GLY A 381 -15.50 31.04 3.66
C GLY A 381 -15.99 29.67 3.13
N MET A 382 -15.32 28.58 3.48
CA MET A 382 -15.55 27.24 2.92
C MET A 382 -17.00 26.74 3.08
N ASP A 383 -17.70 27.10 4.16
CA ASP A 383 -19.12 26.81 4.38
C ASP A 383 -20.03 27.27 3.23
N LEU A 384 -19.64 28.34 2.52
CA LEU A 384 -20.40 28.88 1.38
C LEU A 384 -20.43 27.93 0.18
N LEU A 385 -19.49 26.98 0.11
CA LEU A 385 -19.40 25.94 -0.91
C LEU A 385 -20.25 24.70 -0.57
N ASN A 386 -21.00 24.69 0.54
CA ASN A 386 -21.91 23.59 0.90
C ASN A 386 -23.37 23.81 0.42
N ASP A 387 -23.67 24.92 -0.27
CA ASP A 387 -25.03 25.26 -0.76
C ASP A 387 -24.98 25.56 -2.27
N THR A 388 -25.63 24.72 -3.07
CA THR A 388 -25.68 24.81 -4.54
C THR A 388 -26.60 25.91 -5.08
N SER A 389 -27.31 26.62 -4.18
CA SER A 389 -27.99 27.87 -4.49
C SER A 389 -27.08 29.10 -4.39
N ASN A 390 -25.82 28.95 -3.94
CA ASN A 390 -24.86 30.05 -3.85
C ASN A 390 -24.12 30.31 -5.16
N ILE A 391 -24.04 31.60 -5.53
CA ILE A 391 -23.00 32.13 -6.41
C ILE A 391 -21.92 32.73 -5.51
N VAL A 392 -20.69 32.28 -5.72
CA VAL A 392 -19.51 32.68 -4.95
C VAL A 392 -18.46 33.31 -5.86
N LYS A 393 -17.60 34.15 -5.28
CA LYS A 393 -16.24 34.35 -5.80
C LYS A 393 -15.32 33.38 -5.09
N VAL A 394 -14.33 32.86 -5.79
CA VAL A 394 -13.22 32.11 -5.20
C VAL A 394 -11.92 32.72 -5.66
N SER A 395 -11.16 33.30 -4.73
CA SER A 395 -9.77 33.74 -4.95
C SER A 395 -8.85 32.61 -4.54
N GLY A 396 -7.98 32.11 -5.41
CA GLY A 396 -7.11 30.98 -5.09
C GLY A 396 -5.97 30.80 -6.07
N ARG A 397 -4.98 29.99 -5.70
CA ARG A 397 -3.87 29.61 -6.58
C ARG A 397 -4.34 28.48 -7.51
N VAL A 398 -4.16 28.67 -8.82
CA VAL A 398 -4.36 27.60 -9.80
C VAL A 398 -3.29 26.54 -9.61
N ASP A 399 -3.67 25.27 -9.56
CA ASP A 399 -2.76 24.13 -9.64
C ASP A 399 -3.26 23.14 -10.70
N TYR A 400 -2.31 22.47 -11.38
CA TYR A 400 -2.62 21.44 -12.38
C TYR A 400 -2.19 20.06 -11.89
N TYR A 401 -3.01 19.46 -11.04
CA TYR A 401 -2.74 18.19 -10.38
C TYR A 401 -3.06 16.99 -11.30
N TYR A 402 -2.02 16.37 -11.86
CA TYR A 402 -2.06 15.28 -12.85
C TYR A 402 -2.82 15.60 -14.14
N THR A 403 -4.15 15.53 -14.10
CA THR A 403 -5.07 15.77 -15.22
C THR A 403 -6.13 16.82 -14.88
N THR A 404 -6.32 17.11 -13.59
CA THR A 404 -7.36 18.00 -13.07
C THR A 404 -6.82 19.41 -12.88
N LEU A 405 -7.68 20.38 -13.17
CA LEU A 405 -7.41 21.81 -13.03
C LEU A 405 -8.23 22.34 -11.85
N GLU A 406 -7.56 22.91 -10.87
CA GLU A 406 -8.18 23.26 -9.58
C GLU A 406 -7.68 24.58 -9.00
N LEU A 407 -8.46 25.15 -8.07
CA LEU A 407 -8.01 26.21 -7.17
C LEU A 407 -7.72 25.62 -5.80
N VAL A 408 -6.47 25.82 -5.35
CA VAL A 408 -5.97 25.47 -4.02
C VAL A 408 -5.62 26.72 -3.22
N ASN A 409 -5.51 26.59 -1.90
CA ASN A 409 -5.20 27.68 -0.96
C ASN A 409 -6.07 28.92 -1.24
N TYR A 410 -7.39 28.76 -1.12
CA TYR A 410 -8.38 29.69 -1.63
C TYR A 410 -9.24 30.37 -0.54
N GLU A 411 -9.82 31.52 -0.87
CA GLU A 411 -10.78 32.26 -0.05
C GLU A 411 -12.10 32.44 -0.82
N VAL A 412 -13.23 32.30 -0.12
CA VAL A 412 -14.57 32.28 -0.74
C VAL A 412 -15.42 33.46 -0.24
N GLU A 413 -15.96 34.26 -1.17
CA GLU A 413 -16.93 35.32 -0.87
C GLU A 413 -18.32 34.97 -1.42
N LEU A 414 -19.39 35.27 -0.67
CA LEU A 414 -20.76 35.11 -1.13
C LEU A 414 -21.19 36.29 -2.02
N VAL A 415 -21.63 36.01 -3.24
CA VAL A 415 -22.20 37.02 -4.16
C VAL A 415 -23.73 37.03 -4.08
N SER A 416 -24.36 35.86 -4.11
CA SER A 416 -25.80 35.69 -3.87
C SER A 416 -26.13 34.26 -3.44
N THR A 417 -27.27 34.09 -2.77
CA THR A 417 -27.81 32.80 -2.30
C THR A 417 -29.27 32.66 -2.76
N GLY A 418 -29.81 31.45 -2.79
CA GLY A 418 -31.18 31.18 -3.27
C GLY A 418 -31.34 31.30 -4.79
N ASN A 419 -30.26 31.13 -5.56
CA ASN A 419 -30.32 31.08 -7.01
C ASN A 419 -30.99 29.76 -7.48
N PRO A 420 -31.59 29.70 -8.69
CA PRO A 420 -32.14 28.47 -9.24
C PRO A 420 -31.08 27.38 -9.39
N VAL A 421 -31.49 26.11 -9.27
CA VAL A 421 -30.61 24.96 -9.53
C VAL A 421 -30.02 25.06 -10.93
N LEU A 422 -28.69 24.90 -11.03
CA LEU A 422 -27.97 24.92 -12.31
C LEU A 422 -28.47 23.78 -13.22
N THR A 423 -28.40 23.94 -14.54
CA THR A 423 -28.78 22.88 -15.48
C THR A 423 -27.54 22.28 -16.14
N PRO A 424 -27.34 20.94 -16.09
CA PRO A 424 -26.18 20.30 -16.69
C PRO A 424 -26.25 20.33 -18.22
N THR A 425 -25.08 20.38 -18.87
CA THR A 425 -25.01 20.25 -20.34
C THR A 425 -25.13 18.78 -20.72
N VAL A 426 -26.30 18.35 -21.19
CA VAL A 426 -26.55 16.97 -21.62
C VAL A 426 -25.80 16.63 -22.92
N LYS A 427 -25.15 15.46 -22.96
CA LYS A 427 -24.31 14.96 -24.06
C LYS A 427 -24.51 13.46 -24.25
N THR A 428 -24.18 12.95 -25.44
CA THR A 428 -24.01 11.50 -25.65
C THR A 428 -22.84 10.98 -24.81
N THR A 429 -22.81 9.69 -24.47
CA THR A 429 -21.79 9.14 -23.56
C THR A 429 -20.36 9.41 -24.04
N ALA A 430 -20.07 9.16 -25.32
CA ALA A 430 -18.75 9.46 -25.91
C ALA A 430 -18.40 10.96 -25.94
N ALA A 431 -19.40 11.85 -25.95
CA ALA A 431 -19.20 13.30 -25.89
C ALA A 431 -19.10 13.82 -24.44
N ALA A 432 -19.63 13.09 -23.47
CA ALA A 432 -19.42 13.30 -22.03
C ALA A 432 -18.03 12.83 -21.57
N ALA A 433 -17.49 11.77 -22.18
CA ALA A 433 -16.16 11.22 -21.89
C ALA A 433 -14.96 12.10 -22.35
N LEU A 434 -15.19 13.24 -23.01
CA LEU A 434 -14.12 14.07 -23.57
C LEU A 434 -13.43 14.97 -22.52
N PRO A 435 -12.08 15.10 -22.52
CA PRO A 435 -11.33 15.97 -21.60
C PRO A 435 -11.76 17.45 -21.60
N ILE A 436 -12.40 17.93 -22.67
CA ILE A 436 -12.94 19.30 -22.74
C ILE A 436 -14.07 19.59 -21.74
N ASN A 437 -14.56 18.55 -21.05
CA ASN A 437 -15.59 18.62 -20.02
C ASN A 437 -15.01 18.76 -18.60
N GLU A 438 -13.67 18.78 -18.44
CA GLU A 438 -13.01 18.88 -17.14
C GLU A 438 -13.62 20.00 -16.27
N GLY A 439 -13.95 19.64 -15.02
CA GLY A 439 -14.59 20.50 -14.01
C GLY A 439 -15.98 21.01 -14.37
N THR A 440 -16.60 20.58 -15.47
CA THR A 440 -17.78 21.25 -16.06
C THR A 440 -19.04 20.41 -15.92
N TYR A 441 -20.15 21.05 -15.52
CA TYR A 441 -21.40 20.37 -15.18
C TYR A 441 -22.04 19.74 -16.43
N THR A 442 -21.87 18.43 -16.54
CA THR A 442 -22.14 17.62 -17.73
C THR A 442 -23.11 16.51 -17.37
N GLY A 443 -24.10 16.26 -18.23
CA GLY A 443 -25.09 15.19 -18.06
C GLY A 443 -25.07 14.21 -19.22
N THR A 444 -25.53 12.98 -18.99
CA THR A 444 -25.66 11.94 -20.01
C THR A 444 -26.77 10.94 -19.64
N THR A 445 -27.12 10.08 -20.59
CA THR A 445 -28.04 8.96 -20.40
C THR A 445 -27.45 7.74 -21.11
N GLY A 446 -27.52 6.56 -20.50
CA GLY A 446 -27.01 5.33 -21.10
C GLY A 446 -27.22 4.11 -20.21
N ASN A 447 -27.14 2.93 -20.81
CA ASN A 447 -27.33 1.67 -20.10
C ASN A 447 -26.03 1.23 -19.41
N ILE A 448 -26.13 0.69 -18.20
CA ILE A 448 -24.99 0.11 -17.48
C ILE A 448 -24.44 -1.09 -18.27
N THR A 449 -23.15 -1.05 -18.59
CA THR A 449 -22.40 -2.15 -19.25
C THR A 449 -21.46 -2.87 -18.28
N ALA A 450 -20.99 -2.18 -17.25
CA ALA A 450 -20.19 -2.76 -16.18
C ALA A 450 -20.37 -1.99 -14.86
N ILE A 451 -20.36 -2.72 -13.74
CA ILE A 451 -20.38 -2.19 -12.38
C ILE A 451 -19.04 -2.52 -11.74
N ALA A 452 -18.40 -1.54 -11.10
CA ALA A 452 -17.18 -1.75 -10.32
C ALA A 452 -17.29 -1.07 -8.95
N THR A 453 -17.30 -1.89 -7.90
CA THR A 453 -17.17 -1.46 -6.51
C THR A 453 -15.70 -1.21 -6.18
N THR A 454 -15.33 0.02 -5.85
CA THR A 454 -13.93 0.40 -5.62
C THR A 454 -13.50 0.05 -4.20
N GLY A 455 -12.80 -1.08 -4.05
CA GLY A 455 -12.21 -1.56 -2.79
C GLY A 455 -11.02 -0.74 -2.29
N GLY A 456 -11.21 0.58 -2.08
CA GLY A 456 -10.24 1.48 -1.46
C GLY A 456 -10.10 2.83 -2.16
N GLY A 457 -10.54 3.90 -1.48
CA GLY A 457 -10.46 5.28 -1.95
C GLY A 457 -11.65 5.71 -2.80
N ASN A 458 -12.68 6.28 -2.14
CA ASN A 458 -13.88 6.97 -2.66
C ASN A 458 -13.73 7.38 -4.15
N PRO A 459 -14.54 6.85 -5.10
CA PRO A 459 -15.96 6.49 -5.02
C PRO A 459 -16.32 5.14 -4.41
N ALA A 460 -17.59 4.99 -4.01
CA ALA A 460 -18.16 3.71 -3.59
C ALA A 460 -18.60 2.84 -4.79
N TYR A 461 -19.25 3.45 -5.78
CA TYR A 461 -19.68 2.78 -7.03
C TYR A 461 -19.16 3.49 -8.27
N ASN A 462 -18.82 2.70 -9.28
CA ASN A 462 -18.52 3.17 -10.63
C ASN A 462 -19.41 2.40 -11.62
N PHE A 463 -20.20 3.12 -12.40
CA PHE A 463 -21.06 2.56 -13.44
C PHE A 463 -20.51 2.96 -14.81
N THR A 464 -20.07 1.99 -15.61
CA THR A 464 -19.73 2.27 -17.02
C THR A 464 -21.02 2.25 -17.82
N VAL A 465 -21.35 3.35 -18.50
CA VAL A 465 -22.62 3.49 -19.26
C VAL A 465 -22.39 3.81 -20.73
N THR A 466 -23.28 3.32 -21.59
CA THR A 466 -23.25 3.57 -23.04
C THR A 466 -24.64 3.93 -23.59
N ASP A 467 -24.68 4.86 -24.56
CA ASP A 467 -25.81 5.09 -25.47
C ASP A 467 -25.54 4.52 -26.87
N GLY A 468 -24.49 3.71 -27.02
CA GLY A 468 -24.00 3.19 -28.30
C GLY A 468 -23.07 4.15 -29.06
N SER A 469 -22.82 5.38 -28.57
CA SER A 469 -21.79 6.28 -29.14
C SER A 469 -20.37 5.98 -28.63
N GLY A 470 -20.26 5.36 -27.45
CA GLY A 470 -19.04 4.98 -26.74
C GLY A 470 -19.31 4.84 -25.24
N ASP A 471 -18.27 4.78 -24.41
CA ASP A 471 -18.41 4.54 -22.96
C ASP A 471 -18.01 5.76 -22.13
N VAL A 472 -18.67 5.95 -20.99
CA VAL A 472 -18.30 6.92 -19.95
C VAL A 472 -18.53 6.32 -18.56
N VAL A 473 -17.67 6.64 -17.59
CA VAL A 473 -17.85 6.19 -16.20
C VAL A 473 -18.63 7.23 -15.40
N ILE A 474 -19.72 6.81 -14.78
CA ILE A 474 -20.39 7.56 -13.73
C ILE A 474 -19.77 7.13 -12.39
N ARG A 475 -19.05 8.05 -11.74
CA ARG A 475 -18.48 7.86 -10.40
C ARG A 475 -19.43 8.42 -9.36
N ILE A 476 -19.68 7.65 -8.30
CA ILE A 476 -20.60 7.99 -7.22
C ILE A 476 -19.81 8.28 -5.95
N ASP A 477 -19.90 9.52 -5.44
CA ASP A 477 -19.34 9.87 -4.13
C ASP A 477 -19.93 8.96 -3.03
N GLU A 478 -19.09 8.51 -2.10
CA GLU A 478 -19.52 7.62 -1.01
C GLU A 478 -20.62 8.25 -0.12
N ASP A 479 -20.66 9.58 0.00
CA ASP A 479 -21.70 10.34 0.71
C ASP A 479 -23.11 10.19 0.09
N ILE A 480 -23.22 9.84 -1.20
CA ILE A 480 -24.52 9.72 -1.91
C ILE A 480 -24.87 8.28 -2.32
N ALA A 481 -23.99 7.31 -2.06
CA ALA A 481 -24.03 5.96 -2.63
C ALA A 481 -25.11 5.00 -2.09
N ALA A 482 -25.92 5.43 -1.11
CA ALA A 482 -26.88 4.56 -0.43
C ALA A 482 -28.02 4.08 -1.34
N GLY A 483 -28.23 2.77 -1.44
CA GLY A 483 -29.29 2.14 -2.25
C GLY A 483 -28.86 1.76 -3.68
N MET A 484 -27.63 2.12 -4.09
CA MET A 484 -27.08 1.77 -5.42
C MET A 484 -26.50 0.35 -5.48
N ASP A 485 -26.49 -0.36 -4.34
CA ASP A 485 -26.22 -1.79 -4.20
C ASP A 485 -27.21 -2.69 -4.94
N THR A 486 -28.37 -2.13 -5.34
CA THR A 486 -29.47 -2.85 -6.02
C THR A 486 -29.46 -2.69 -7.55
N TRP A 487 -28.51 -1.94 -8.11
CA TRP A 487 -28.51 -1.59 -9.54
C TRP A 487 -27.76 -2.64 -10.38
N LEU A 488 -28.22 -2.87 -11.60
CA LEU A 488 -27.85 -4.03 -12.43
C LEU A 488 -27.28 -3.62 -13.80
N VAL A 489 -26.41 -4.47 -14.36
CA VAL A 489 -26.00 -4.34 -15.76
C VAL A 489 -27.25 -4.42 -16.65
N GLY A 490 -27.39 -3.48 -17.58
CA GLY A 490 -28.59 -3.29 -18.42
C GLY A 490 -29.54 -2.18 -17.96
N ASP A 491 -29.45 -1.68 -16.72
CA ASP A 491 -30.25 -0.54 -16.24
C ASP A 491 -29.96 0.74 -17.04
N GLU A 492 -30.99 1.53 -17.40
CA GLU A 492 -30.80 2.88 -17.94
C GLU A 492 -30.52 3.88 -16.82
N LEU A 493 -29.33 4.48 -16.81
CA LEU A 493 -28.99 5.59 -15.92
C LEU A 493 -29.11 6.94 -16.66
N VAL A 494 -29.73 7.91 -15.99
CA VAL A 494 -29.60 9.34 -16.28
C VAL A 494 -28.71 9.94 -15.20
N ALA A 495 -27.56 10.52 -15.56
CA ALA A 495 -26.56 11.00 -14.61
C ALA A 495 -25.97 12.35 -15.01
N ALA A 496 -25.65 13.19 -14.02
CA ALA A 496 -25.00 14.49 -14.18
C ALA A 496 -24.00 14.78 -13.05
N GLY A 497 -23.03 15.65 -13.33
CA GLY A 497 -21.98 15.97 -12.38
C GLY A 497 -20.77 16.64 -13.03
N ALA A 498 -19.62 16.64 -12.34
CA ALA A 498 -18.38 17.18 -12.90
C ALA A 498 -17.81 16.24 -13.96
N GLY A 499 -17.77 16.68 -15.21
CA GLY A 499 -17.03 15.97 -16.25
C GLY A 499 -15.52 16.01 -15.98
N GLY A 500 -14.80 14.98 -16.40
CA GLY A 500 -13.34 14.96 -16.35
C GLY A 500 -12.71 13.67 -16.86
N THR A 501 -11.44 13.45 -16.55
CA THR A 501 -10.73 12.21 -16.92
C THR A 501 -9.84 11.65 -15.81
N TYR A 502 -9.78 10.31 -15.72
CA TYR A 502 -8.88 9.58 -14.81
C TYR A 502 -8.24 8.41 -15.54
N SER A 503 -6.91 8.28 -15.48
CA SER A 503 -6.17 7.20 -16.17
C SER A 503 -6.53 7.03 -17.66
N ALA A 504 -6.78 8.15 -18.35
CA ALA A 504 -7.29 8.26 -19.73
C ALA A 504 -8.72 7.72 -19.99
N GLN A 505 -9.46 7.32 -18.96
CA GLN A 505 -10.89 7.02 -19.03
C GLN A 505 -11.71 8.30 -18.77
N GLY A 506 -12.74 8.54 -19.58
CA GLY A 506 -13.64 9.68 -19.42
C GLY A 506 -14.72 9.41 -18.38
N GLN A 507 -15.05 10.40 -17.56
CA GLN A 507 -15.94 10.24 -16.40
C GLN A 507 -16.83 11.44 -16.12
N ILE A 508 -17.92 11.19 -15.38
CA ILE A 508 -18.74 12.17 -14.68
C ILE A 508 -18.69 11.82 -13.18
N ILE A 509 -18.31 12.77 -12.33
CA ILE A 509 -18.32 12.64 -10.86
C ILE A 509 -19.64 13.20 -10.34
N VAL A 510 -20.48 12.34 -9.76
CA VAL A 510 -21.80 12.69 -9.20
C VAL A 510 -21.65 12.95 -7.71
N GLY A 511 -21.94 14.17 -7.27
CA GLY A 511 -21.88 14.61 -5.87
C GLY A 511 -23.23 14.98 -5.25
N LEU A 512 -24.35 14.68 -5.92
CA LEU A 512 -25.71 14.94 -5.43
C LEU A 512 -26.66 13.76 -5.75
N PRO A 513 -27.54 13.33 -4.82
CA PRO A 513 -28.55 12.31 -5.10
C PRO A 513 -29.63 12.75 -6.11
N THR A 514 -29.77 14.06 -6.35
CA THR A 514 -30.69 14.62 -7.36
C THR A 514 -30.21 14.46 -8.79
N ASP A 515 -28.91 14.21 -8.95
CA ASP A 515 -28.21 14.30 -10.22
C ASP A 515 -28.01 12.92 -10.85
N ILE A 516 -28.54 11.86 -10.23
CA ILE A 516 -28.58 10.52 -10.79
C ILE A 516 -29.93 9.84 -10.56
N VAL A 517 -30.44 9.20 -11.61
CA VAL A 517 -31.67 8.42 -11.61
C VAL A 517 -31.39 7.10 -12.32
N ASN A 518 -31.71 6.00 -11.66
CA ASN A 518 -31.83 4.70 -12.30
C ASN A 518 -33.28 4.49 -12.73
N ASN A 519 -33.51 4.31 -14.04
CA ASN A 519 -34.83 4.03 -14.62
C ASN A 519 -35.16 2.52 -14.66
N GLY A 520 -34.19 1.67 -14.32
CA GLY A 520 -34.25 0.21 -14.42
C GLY A 520 -33.92 -0.31 -15.81
N GLN A 521 -33.80 -1.63 -15.94
CA GLN A 521 -33.81 -2.33 -17.23
C GLN A 521 -35.13 -2.08 -17.99
N ALA A 522 -35.07 -2.14 -19.32
CA ALA A 522 -36.28 -2.23 -20.12
C ALA A 522 -37.02 -3.55 -19.81
N PRO A 523 -38.38 -3.58 -19.77
CA PRO A 523 -39.11 -4.82 -19.46
C PRO A 523 -38.80 -5.93 -20.46
N ASP A 524 -38.49 -7.13 -19.96
CA ASP A 524 -38.34 -8.30 -20.82
C ASP A 524 -39.69 -8.72 -21.42
N THR A 525 -39.63 -9.22 -22.64
CA THR A 525 -40.78 -9.64 -23.47
C THR A 525 -40.46 -10.85 -24.36
N PHE A 526 -39.27 -11.46 -24.20
CA PHE A 526 -38.92 -12.70 -24.88
C PHE A 526 -39.37 -13.89 -24.03
N PRO A 527 -40.05 -14.91 -24.60
CA PRO A 527 -40.39 -16.12 -23.87
C PRO A 527 -39.25 -17.16 -23.94
N PRO A 528 -39.10 -18.02 -22.91
CA PRO A 528 -38.04 -19.02 -22.87
C PRO A 528 -38.20 -20.08 -23.96
N GLU A 529 -37.07 -20.49 -24.54
CA GLU A 529 -36.92 -21.53 -25.55
C GLU A 529 -36.21 -22.77 -24.98
N LEU A 530 -36.69 -23.96 -25.33
CA LEU A 530 -36.07 -25.24 -24.96
C LEU A 530 -34.88 -25.53 -25.89
N VAL A 531 -33.68 -25.65 -25.32
CA VAL A 531 -32.41 -25.91 -26.03
C VAL A 531 -32.17 -27.40 -26.24
N SER A 532 -32.38 -28.23 -25.20
CA SER A 532 -32.20 -29.69 -25.30
C SER A 532 -32.99 -30.47 -24.25
N ALA A 533 -33.16 -31.77 -24.49
CA ALA A 533 -33.72 -32.74 -23.55
C ALA A 533 -32.89 -34.05 -23.61
N THR A 534 -32.37 -34.50 -22.47
CA THR A 534 -31.44 -35.64 -22.37
C THR A 534 -31.89 -36.60 -21.27
N LEU A 535 -31.80 -37.91 -21.51
CA LEU A 535 -32.07 -38.93 -20.50
C LEU A 535 -30.82 -39.08 -19.60
N ALA A 536 -30.85 -38.50 -18.41
CA ALA A 536 -29.73 -38.54 -17.46
C ALA A 536 -29.64 -39.88 -16.72
N ALA A 537 -30.80 -40.45 -16.37
CA ALA A 537 -30.92 -41.79 -15.80
C ALA A 537 -32.20 -42.46 -16.36
N PRO A 538 -32.39 -43.78 -16.20
CA PRO A 538 -33.50 -44.49 -16.85
C PRO A 538 -34.91 -43.93 -16.58
N THR A 539 -35.11 -43.19 -15.49
CA THR A 539 -36.35 -42.50 -15.10
C THR A 539 -36.19 -40.98 -14.92
N GLU A 540 -35.14 -40.37 -15.48
CA GLU A 540 -34.81 -38.97 -15.24
C GLU A 540 -34.38 -38.24 -16.51
N VAL A 541 -35.02 -37.10 -16.79
CA VAL A 541 -34.79 -36.31 -18.01
C VAL A 541 -34.38 -34.89 -17.65
N THR A 542 -33.20 -34.47 -18.08
CA THR A 542 -32.69 -33.11 -17.93
C THR A 542 -33.10 -32.26 -19.12
N LEU A 543 -33.71 -31.10 -18.85
CA LEU A 543 -34.10 -30.08 -19.83
C LEU A 543 -33.21 -28.86 -19.67
N GLN A 544 -32.69 -28.35 -20.77
CA GLN A 544 -31.92 -27.11 -20.84
C GLN A 544 -32.74 -26.03 -21.55
N PHE A 545 -32.84 -24.85 -20.96
CA PHE A 545 -33.43 -23.65 -21.56
C PHE A 545 -32.34 -22.62 -21.93
N ASN A 546 -32.70 -21.61 -22.72
CA ASN A 546 -31.80 -20.51 -23.09
C ASN A 546 -31.65 -19.46 -21.97
N GLU A 547 -32.54 -19.46 -20.99
CA GLU A 547 -32.67 -18.44 -19.95
C GLU A 547 -33.32 -19.00 -18.67
N ALA A 548 -33.43 -18.19 -17.63
CA ALA A 548 -33.85 -18.60 -16.30
C ALA A 548 -35.37 -18.78 -16.19
N ILE A 549 -35.77 -19.94 -15.68
CA ILE A 549 -37.17 -20.37 -15.53
C ILE A 549 -37.72 -19.97 -14.14
N ASP A 550 -38.98 -19.57 -14.07
CA ASP A 550 -39.70 -19.36 -12.81
C ASP A 550 -39.90 -20.67 -12.03
N ASP A 551 -39.57 -20.65 -10.74
CA ASP A 551 -39.74 -21.78 -9.83
C ASP A 551 -41.18 -22.33 -9.80
N ILE A 552 -42.21 -21.49 -9.87
CA ILE A 552 -43.60 -21.95 -9.67
C ILE A 552 -44.07 -22.78 -10.86
N THR A 553 -43.82 -22.30 -12.08
CA THR A 553 -44.20 -22.93 -13.34
C THR A 553 -43.21 -24.01 -13.77
N GLY A 554 -41.91 -23.80 -13.53
CA GLY A 554 -40.83 -24.75 -13.77
C GLY A 554 -40.96 -26.02 -12.92
N ASN A 555 -41.22 -25.88 -11.61
CA ASN A 555 -41.40 -27.02 -10.70
C ASN A 555 -42.78 -27.70 -10.79
N THR A 556 -43.66 -27.30 -11.72
CA THR A 556 -45.01 -27.89 -11.85
C THR A 556 -44.99 -29.10 -12.81
N PRO A 557 -45.14 -30.37 -12.34
CA PRO A 557 -44.97 -31.54 -13.21
C PRO A 557 -46.03 -31.63 -14.32
N GLY A 558 -47.22 -31.05 -14.10
CA GLY A 558 -48.32 -31.01 -15.07
C GLY A 558 -48.10 -30.08 -16.27
N ASN A 559 -47.01 -29.31 -16.29
CA ASN A 559 -46.57 -28.53 -17.46
C ASN A 559 -45.79 -29.38 -18.48
N TYR A 560 -45.38 -30.59 -18.09
CA TYR A 560 -44.58 -31.52 -18.90
C TYR A 560 -45.34 -32.82 -19.19
N GLU A 561 -45.11 -33.37 -20.38
CA GLU A 561 -45.59 -34.68 -20.80
C GLU A 561 -44.48 -35.39 -21.56
N VAL A 562 -44.20 -36.65 -21.22
CA VAL A 562 -43.25 -37.50 -21.96
C VAL A 562 -44.02 -38.63 -22.64
N TYR A 563 -43.70 -38.94 -23.90
CA TYR A 563 -44.35 -40.00 -24.68
C TYR A 563 -43.39 -40.70 -25.63
N GLU A 564 -43.71 -41.93 -26.04
CA GLU A 564 -42.97 -42.63 -27.11
C GLU A 564 -43.09 -41.83 -28.42
N THR A 565 -41.96 -41.42 -29.02
CA THR A 565 -41.94 -40.59 -30.24
C THR A 565 -42.76 -41.18 -31.39
N ALA A 566 -42.75 -42.52 -31.51
CA ALA A 566 -43.51 -43.25 -32.53
C ALA A 566 -45.02 -43.36 -32.23
N THR A 567 -45.43 -43.20 -30.97
CA THR A 567 -46.81 -43.36 -30.50
C THR A 567 -47.17 -42.30 -29.44
N PRO A 568 -47.42 -41.02 -29.80
CA PRO A 568 -47.67 -39.94 -28.82
C PRO A 568 -48.91 -40.08 -27.92
N GLY A 569 -49.71 -41.15 -28.09
CA GLY A 569 -50.77 -41.53 -27.15
C GLY A 569 -50.33 -42.51 -26.04
N ASN A 570 -49.06 -42.93 -26.04
CA ASN A 570 -48.44 -43.76 -25.02
C ASN A 570 -47.50 -42.88 -24.17
N THR A 571 -48.02 -42.37 -23.06
CA THR A 571 -47.33 -41.40 -22.21
C THR A 571 -46.70 -42.04 -20.98
N ILE A 572 -45.54 -41.54 -20.58
CA ILE A 572 -44.96 -41.74 -19.26
C ILE A 572 -45.37 -40.55 -18.40
N ALA A 573 -45.91 -40.82 -17.21
CA ALA A 573 -46.31 -39.77 -16.29
C ALA A 573 -45.08 -39.10 -15.66
N VAL A 574 -44.98 -37.78 -15.78
CA VAL A 574 -44.00 -36.97 -15.04
C VAL A 574 -44.50 -36.83 -13.60
N THR A 575 -43.71 -37.32 -12.65
CA THR A 575 -44.05 -37.36 -11.21
C THR A 575 -43.39 -36.25 -10.39
N GLY A 576 -42.28 -35.70 -10.91
CA GLY A 576 -41.58 -34.56 -10.33
C GLY A 576 -40.97 -33.71 -11.45
N ALA A 577 -40.82 -32.42 -11.20
CA ALA A 577 -40.09 -31.47 -12.02
C ALA A 577 -39.37 -30.53 -11.05
N VAL A 578 -38.07 -30.33 -11.25
CA VAL A 578 -37.22 -29.56 -10.32
C VAL A 578 -36.29 -28.63 -11.11
N VAL A 579 -36.52 -27.32 -11.01
CA VAL A 579 -35.58 -26.26 -11.40
C VAL A 579 -34.32 -26.41 -10.54
N GLN A 580 -33.14 -26.39 -11.15
CA GLN A 580 -31.88 -26.63 -10.45
C GLN A 580 -31.27 -25.33 -9.88
N LEU A 581 -30.11 -25.46 -9.21
CA LEU A 581 -29.32 -24.30 -8.78
C LEU A 581 -28.85 -23.44 -9.98
N ASP A 582 -28.72 -24.05 -11.16
CA ASP A 582 -28.80 -23.33 -12.43
C ASP A 582 -30.29 -23.22 -12.83
N PRO A 583 -30.89 -22.00 -12.81
CA PRO A 583 -32.31 -21.82 -13.11
C PRO A 583 -32.64 -22.00 -14.60
N THR A 584 -31.64 -22.21 -15.47
CA THR A 584 -31.84 -22.57 -16.87
C THR A 584 -32.06 -24.07 -17.07
N VAL A 585 -31.96 -24.89 -16.00
CA VAL A 585 -32.05 -26.35 -16.04
C VAL A 585 -33.25 -26.86 -15.24
N VAL A 586 -34.04 -27.77 -15.84
CA VAL A 586 -35.12 -28.49 -15.14
C VAL A 586 -34.93 -29.99 -15.27
N VAL A 587 -34.94 -30.70 -14.14
CA VAL A 587 -34.88 -32.17 -14.09
C VAL A 587 -36.28 -32.75 -13.87
N LEU A 588 -36.70 -33.70 -14.72
CA LEU A 588 -37.99 -34.37 -14.65
C LEU A 588 -37.84 -35.81 -14.12
N THR A 589 -38.59 -36.16 -13.08
CA THR A 589 -38.66 -37.53 -12.55
C THR A 589 -39.86 -38.27 -13.15
N LEU A 590 -39.63 -39.44 -13.75
CA LEU A 590 -40.63 -40.22 -14.49
C LEU A 590 -41.18 -41.43 -13.71
N ALA A 591 -42.46 -41.74 -13.91
CA ALA A 591 -43.15 -42.88 -13.26
C ALA A 591 -42.69 -44.27 -13.73
N SER A 592 -42.02 -44.35 -14.88
CA SER A 592 -41.50 -45.58 -15.49
C SER A 592 -40.33 -45.22 -16.41
N SER A 593 -39.51 -46.21 -16.76
CA SER A 593 -38.32 -45.94 -17.55
C SER A 593 -38.62 -45.48 -18.98
N ALA A 594 -37.82 -44.53 -19.46
CA ALA A 594 -37.80 -44.06 -20.85
C ALA A 594 -36.59 -44.58 -21.65
N SER A 595 -35.79 -45.49 -21.07
CA SER A 595 -34.59 -46.06 -21.69
C SER A 595 -34.90 -47.17 -22.70
N GLY A 596 -34.11 -47.26 -23.78
CA GLY A 596 -34.19 -48.29 -24.80
C GLY A 596 -35.30 -48.11 -25.84
N THR A 597 -36.11 -47.06 -25.74
CA THR A 597 -37.05 -46.63 -26.78
C THR A 597 -37.06 -45.11 -26.92
N ALA A 598 -37.26 -44.62 -28.15
CA ALA A 598 -37.27 -43.18 -28.42
C ALA A 598 -38.49 -42.50 -27.79
N HIS A 599 -38.22 -41.45 -27.00
CA HIS A 599 -39.22 -40.64 -26.32
C HIS A 599 -39.09 -39.16 -26.70
N THR A 600 -40.17 -38.41 -26.54
CA THR A 600 -40.26 -36.96 -26.80
C THR A 600 -40.91 -36.29 -25.59
N VAL A 601 -40.38 -35.14 -25.17
CA VAL A 601 -41.00 -34.27 -24.15
C VAL A 601 -41.87 -33.21 -24.83
N ARG A 602 -42.98 -32.83 -24.19
CA ARG A 602 -43.84 -31.71 -24.57
C ARG A 602 -44.07 -30.77 -23.38
N ILE A 603 -43.90 -29.47 -23.60
CA ILE A 603 -43.90 -28.42 -22.56
C ILE A 603 -44.98 -27.38 -22.86
N ASN A 604 -45.66 -26.91 -21.80
CA ASN A 604 -46.65 -25.82 -21.84
C ASN A 604 -46.62 -25.03 -20.53
N ASN A 605 -46.89 -23.71 -20.56
CA ASN A 605 -47.06 -22.85 -19.38
C ASN A 605 -45.90 -22.90 -18.35
N VAL A 606 -44.68 -23.17 -18.81
CA VAL A 606 -43.43 -22.81 -18.11
C VAL A 606 -43.13 -21.35 -18.45
N GLU A 607 -42.89 -20.51 -17.46
CA GLU A 607 -42.63 -19.07 -17.60
C GLU A 607 -41.16 -18.76 -17.25
N ASP A 608 -40.63 -17.67 -17.78
CA ASP A 608 -39.37 -17.08 -17.32
C ASP A 608 -39.57 -16.31 -16.00
N LEU A 609 -38.50 -15.71 -15.48
CA LEU A 609 -38.56 -14.83 -14.30
C LEU A 609 -39.35 -13.51 -14.52
N ALA A 610 -39.73 -13.18 -15.75
CA ALA A 610 -40.53 -12.00 -16.11
C ALA A 610 -42.04 -12.30 -16.29
N GLY A 611 -42.43 -13.57 -16.35
CA GLY A 611 -43.81 -14.04 -16.61
C GLY A 611 -44.16 -14.21 -18.09
N ASN A 612 -43.18 -14.34 -18.99
CA ASN A 612 -43.41 -14.71 -20.39
C ASN A 612 -43.49 -16.25 -20.52
N PRO A 613 -44.61 -16.84 -20.98
CA PRO A 613 -44.73 -18.29 -21.11
C PRO A 613 -44.08 -18.83 -22.39
N ILE A 614 -43.41 -19.97 -22.27
CA ILE A 614 -42.89 -20.79 -23.39
C ILE A 614 -43.95 -21.03 -24.46
N ALA A 615 -43.52 -21.09 -25.72
CA ALA A 615 -44.39 -21.40 -26.85
C ALA A 615 -45.17 -22.70 -26.62
N ALA A 616 -46.51 -22.62 -26.65
CA ALA A 616 -47.38 -23.72 -26.27
C ALA A 616 -47.23 -24.95 -27.18
N ASN A 617 -47.03 -26.13 -26.58
CA ASN A 617 -46.64 -27.38 -27.24
C ASN A 617 -45.23 -27.35 -27.85
N THR A 618 -44.28 -26.67 -27.21
CA THR A 618 -42.85 -26.88 -27.47
C THR A 618 -42.51 -28.34 -27.20
N THR A 619 -41.67 -28.93 -28.05
CA THR A 619 -41.31 -30.35 -28.00
C THR A 619 -39.86 -30.56 -28.40
N ALA A 620 -39.17 -31.48 -27.71
CA ALA A 620 -37.87 -32.01 -28.12
C ALA A 620 -37.88 -33.53 -27.98
N ASP A 621 -37.18 -34.22 -28.89
CA ASP A 621 -36.88 -35.64 -28.70
C ASP A 621 -35.85 -35.78 -27.58
N ILE A 622 -36.07 -36.72 -26.67
CA ILE A 622 -35.21 -36.99 -25.53
C ILE A 622 -34.04 -37.83 -26.04
N ILE A 623 -32.83 -37.29 -25.92
CA ILE A 623 -31.60 -37.96 -26.33
C ILE A 623 -31.17 -38.92 -25.21
N GLU A 624 -31.22 -40.22 -25.49
CA GLU A 624 -30.59 -41.24 -24.66
C GLU A 624 -29.10 -41.35 -25.07
N PRO A 625 -28.14 -41.19 -24.13
CA PRO A 625 -26.73 -41.37 -24.43
C PRO A 625 -26.43 -42.83 -24.80
N VAL A 626 -25.61 -43.02 -25.84
CA VAL A 626 -25.23 -44.36 -26.32
C VAL A 626 -23.94 -44.79 -25.65
N LEU A 627 -24.03 -45.68 -24.66
CA LEU A 627 -22.88 -46.32 -24.02
C LEU A 627 -22.04 -47.11 -25.05
N ALA A 628 -20.73 -47.13 -24.84
CA ALA A 628 -19.79 -47.91 -25.63
C ALA A 628 -19.90 -49.43 -25.35
N GLU A 629 -19.38 -50.26 -26.26
CA GLU A 629 -19.39 -51.74 -26.06
C GLU A 629 -18.40 -52.17 -24.97
N ILE A 630 -17.31 -51.41 -24.78
CA ILE A 630 -16.33 -51.51 -23.69
C ILE A 630 -16.31 -50.17 -22.96
N VAL A 631 -16.43 -50.18 -21.63
CA VAL A 631 -16.51 -48.98 -20.78
C VAL A 631 -15.58 -49.15 -19.56
N ILE A 632 -14.89 -48.10 -19.15
CA ILE A 632 -14.06 -48.01 -17.93
C ILE A 632 -15.00 -47.93 -16.72
N THR A 633 -14.92 -48.91 -15.82
CA THR A 633 -15.84 -49.04 -14.67
C THR A 633 -15.23 -48.62 -13.33
N GLU A 634 -13.92 -48.84 -13.15
CA GLU A 634 -13.24 -48.62 -11.87
C GLU A 634 -11.81 -48.14 -12.10
N ILE A 635 -11.33 -47.20 -11.29
CA ILE A 635 -9.99 -46.61 -11.39
C ILE A 635 -9.37 -46.52 -9.99
N MET A 636 -8.14 -47.01 -9.84
CA MET A 636 -7.29 -46.83 -8.65
C MET A 636 -6.07 -46.00 -9.05
N GLN A 637 -6.20 -44.68 -8.99
CA GLN A 637 -5.11 -43.74 -9.23
C GLN A 637 -4.18 -43.60 -8.01
N ASN A 638 -4.73 -43.67 -6.79
CA ASN A 638 -4.05 -43.25 -5.55
C ASN A 638 -4.00 -44.39 -4.50
N PRO A 639 -3.24 -45.49 -4.73
CA PRO A 639 -3.13 -46.60 -3.79
C PRO A 639 -2.40 -46.18 -2.50
N LEU A 640 -2.84 -46.68 -1.33
CA LEU A 640 -2.26 -46.33 -0.04
C LEU A 640 -1.27 -47.38 0.49
N HIS A 641 -1.50 -48.66 0.18
CA HIS A 641 -0.69 -49.77 0.70
C HIS A 641 0.42 -50.22 -0.24
N THR A 642 0.30 -49.88 -1.53
CA THR A 642 1.35 -49.96 -2.55
C THR A 642 1.59 -48.57 -3.13
N SER A 643 2.74 -48.31 -3.75
CA SER A 643 3.01 -47.03 -4.40
C SER A 643 2.54 -47.04 -5.85
N ASP A 644 1.77 -46.03 -6.25
CA ASP A 644 1.62 -45.45 -7.60
C ASP A 644 2.17 -46.37 -8.72
N ALA A 645 3.46 -46.19 -9.06
CA ALA A 645 4.24 -46.90 -10.08
C ALA A 645 4.31 -48.45 -10.01
N VAL A 646 3.68 -49.10 -9.03
CA VAL A 646 3.43 -50.55 -8.99
C VAL A 646 2.00 -50.93 -8.54
N GLY A 647 1.18 -49.97 -8.11
CA GLY A 647 -0.13 -50.19 -7.49
C GLY A 647 -1.32 -49.66 -8.30
N GLU A 648 -1.07 -48.82 -9.31
CA GLU A 648 -2.11 -48.28 -10.19
C GLU A 648 -2.77 -49.35 -11.08
N TRP A 649 -4.09 -49.24 -11.23
CA TRP A 649 -4.90 -50.03 -12.15
C TRP A 649 -6.21 -49.34 -12.52
N PHE A 650 -6.79 -49.77 -13.62
CA PHE A 650 -8.17 -49.49 -14.00
C PHE A 650 -8.87 -50.77 -14.46
N GLU A 651 -10.18 -50.74 -14.54
CA GLU A 651 -11.01 -51.83 -15.01
C GLU A 651 -11.89 -51.42 -16.18
N VAL A 652 -12.13 -52.37 -17.09
CA VAL A 652 -13.16 -52.24 -18.13
C VAL A 652 -14.19 -53.35 -18.05
N HIS A 653 -15.42 -53.04 -18.43
CA HIS A 653 -16.52 -53.99 -18.59
C HIS A 653 -17.03 -54.02 -20.03
N ASN A 654 -17.48 -55.20 -20.47
CA ASN A 654 -18.13 -55.40 -21.77
C ASN A 654 -19.67 -55.44 -21.62
N PHE A 655 -20.32 -54.30 -21.82
CA PHE A 655 -21.78 -54.15 -21.83
C PHE A 655 -22.43 -54.67 -23.13
N GLY A 656 -21.62 -55.09 -24.10
CA GLY A 656 -22.02 -55.55 -25.41
C GLY A 656 -22.71 -56.90 -25.49
N GLY A 657 -23.26 -57.18 -26.67
CA GLY A 657 -23.73 -58.52 -27.05
C GLY A 657 -22.61 -59.41 -27.64
N SER A 658 -21.42 -58.86 -27.84
CA SER A 658 -20.31 -59.46 -28.60
C SER A 658 -19.08 -59.68 -27.72
N ALA A 659 -18.25 -60.68 -28.03
CA ALA A 659 -16.90 -60.74 -27.47
C ALA A 659 -15.98 -59.80 -28.27
N VAL A 660 -15.28 -58.91 -27.57
CA VAL A 660 -14.39 -57.88 -28.13
C VAL A 660 -12.94 -58.31 -27.95
N ASP A 661 -12.10 -58.13 -28.98
CA ASP A 661 -10.65 -58.36 -28.91
C ASP A 661 -9.93 -57.00 -28.84
N MET A 662 -9.28 -56.71 -27.70
CA MET A 662 -8.56 -55.45 -27.47
C MET A 662 -7.08 -55.52 -27.90
N ASN A 663 -6.59 -56.65 -28.45
CA ASN A 663 -5.21 -56.72 -28.91
C ASN A 663 -4.99 -55.83 -30.15
N GLY A 664 -4.22 -54.77 -29.99
CA GLY A 664 -3.96 -53.72 -30.99
C GLY A 664 -4.64 -52.38 -30.70
N TRP A 665 -5.44 -52.29 -29.62
CA TRP A 665 -5.98 -51.04 -29.10
C TRP A 665 -4.89 -50.23 -28.37
N THR A 666 -5.14 -48.94 -28.14
CA THR A 666 -4.20 -48.05 -27.43
C THR A 666 -4.84 -47.52 -26.16
N ILE A 667 -4.13 -47.62 -25.04
CA ILE A 667 -4.39 -46.85 -23.81
C ILE A 667 -3.62 -45.54 -23.96
N GLN A 668 -4.25 -44.40 -23.71
CA GLN A 668 -3.60 -43.10 -23.85
C GLN A 668 -3.90 -42.16 -22.68
N ASP A 669 -2.85 -41.46 -22.25
CA ASP A 669 -2.84 -40.22 -21.48
C ASP A 669 -2.43 -39.07 -22.44
N LEU A 670 -2.93 -37.84 -22.25
CA LEU A 670 -2.60 -36.70 -23.12
C LEU A 670 -1.33 -35.94 -22.73
N ASP A 671 -0.81 -36.12 -21.50
CA ASP A 671 0.44 -35.53 -21.00
C ASP A 671 1.71 -36.32 -21.46
N TYR A 672 1.63 -36.79 -22.73
CA TYR A 672 2.63 -37.41 -23.60
C TYR A 672 2.81 -38.94 -23.58
N ASP A 673 2.15 -39.69 -22.69
CA ASP A 673 2.37 -41.13 -22.54
C ASP A 673 1.26 -42.01 -23.19
N ASN A 674 1.65 -43.07 -23.92
CA ASN A 674 0.71 -44.01 -24.54
C ASN A 674 1.22 -45.46 -24.59
N HIS A 675 0.30 -46.42 -24.44
CA HIS A 675 0.60 -47.86 -24.41
C HIS A 675 -0.26 -48.65 -25.40
N LEU A 676 0.38 -49.20 -26.43
CA LEU A 676 -0.24 -50.13 -27.36
C LEU A 676 -0.43 -51.50 -26.69
N ILE A 677 -1.62 -52.07 -26.80
CA ILE A 677 -1.94 -53.40 -26.30
C ILE A 677 -1.40 -54.46 -27.28
N ASP A 678 -0.24 -55.07 -26.98
CA ASP A 678 0.31 -56.22 -27.69
C ASP A 678 0.51 -57.41 -26.74
N ASN A 679 -0.48 -58.30 -26.72
CA ASN A 679 -0.48 -59.56 -25.98
C ASN A 679 0.11 -60.72 -26.82
N GLY A 680 0.66 -60.44 -28.01
CA GLY A 680 1.16 -61.46 -28.95
C GLY A 680 0.07 -62.34 -29.57
N GLY A 681 -1.21 -61.96 -29.39
CA GLY A 681 -2.39 -62.72 -29.79
C GLY A 681 -3.66 -62.17 -29.11
N PRO A 682 -4.86 -62.67 -29.46
CA PRO A 682 -6.13 -62.13 -29.00
C PRO A 682 -6.22 -61.89 -27.49
N LEU A 683 -6.67 -60.70 -27.10
CA LEU A 683 -6.94 -60.29 -25.72
C LEU A 683 -8.44 -60.03 -25.59
N VAL A 684 -9.20 -61.12 -25.43
CA VAL A 684 -10.66 -61.14 -25.60
C VAL A 684 -11.42 -60.93 -24.30
N ILE A 685 -12.36 -59.99 -24.30
CA ILE A 685 -13.34 -59.75 -23.24
C ILE A 685 -14.72 -60.21 -23.74
N ASN A 686 -15.36 -61.14 -23.02
CA ASN A 686 -16.69 -61.64 -23.36
C ASN A 686 -17.78 -60.74 -22.74
N PRO A 687 -19.03 -60.77 -23.27
CA PRO A 687 -20.16 -60.05 -22.68
C PRO A 687 -20.32 -60.30 -21.18
N GLY A 688 -20.45 -59.22 -20.40
CA GLY A 688 -20.61 -59.28 -18.94
C GLY A 688 -19.32 -59.59 -18.16
N GLU A 689 -18.14 -59.59 -18.78
CA GLU A 689 -16.87 -59.72 -18.06
C GLU A 689 -16.28 -58.35 -17.69
N TYR A 690 -15.86 -58.23 -16.44
CA TYR A 690 -15.00 -57.18 -15.89
C TYR A 690 -13.53 -57.61 -16.01
N LYS A 691 -12.60 -56.69 -16.34
CA LYS A 691 -11.18 -56.98 -16.61
C LYS A 691 -10.23 -55.87 -16.13
N VAL A 692 -9.33 -56.22 -15.22
CA VAL A 692 -8.34 -55.29 -14.63
C VAL A 692 -7.09 -55.15 -15.50
N PHE A 693 -6.77 -53.92 -15.85
CA PHE A 693 -5.54 -53.47 -16.50
C PHE A 693 -4.66 -52.77 -15.45
N CYS A 694 -3.38 -53.13 -15.32
CA CYS A 694 -2.54 -52.62 -14.23
C CYS A 694 -1.10 -52.28 -14.66
N VAL A 695 -0.41 -51.43 -13.90
CA VAL A 695 0.99 -51.07 -14.16
C VAL A 695 1.98 -52.20 -13.82
N ASN A 696 1.63 -53.11 -12.89
CA ASN A 696 2.50 -54.22 -12.47
C ASN A 696 1.72 -55.49 -12.08
N ALA A 697 1.77 -56.51 -12.94
CA ALA A 697 1.01 -57.74 -12.72
C ALA A 697 1.55 -58.62 -11.58
N ASP A 698 2.86 -58.60 -11.29
CA ASP A 698 3.44 -59.34 -10.16
C ASP A 698 2.97 -58.75 -8.82
N THR A 699 2.93 -57.42 -8.70
CA THR A 699 2.40 -56.72 -7.51
C THR A 699 0.91 -57.01 -7.33
N MET A 700 0.09 -56.77 -8.36
CA MET A 700 -1.37 -56.98 -8.25
C MET A 700 -1.73 -58.45 -7.96
N THR A 701 -0.96 -59.41 -8.48
CA THR A 701 -1.12 -60.83 -8.12
C THR A 701 -0.75 -61.12 -6.66
N ALA A 702 0.23 -60.41 -6.08
CA ALA A 702 0.58 -60.52 -4.67
C ALA A 702 -0.52 -59.91 -3.76
N GLU A 703 -1.16 -58.82 -4.20
CA GLU A 703 -2.34 -58.22 -3.57
C GLU A 703 -3.65 -59.00 -3.85
N GLY A 704 -3.56 -60.17 -4.48
CA GLY A 704 -4.70 -61.10 -4.67
C GLY A 704 -5.66 -60.73 -5.80
N VAL A 705 -5.38 -59.67 -6.55
CA VAL A 705 -6.08 -59.31 -7.79
C VAL A 705 -5.67 -60.27 -8.91
N THR A 706 -6.51 -60.40 -9.95
CA THR A 706 -6.17 -61.16 -11.17
C THR A 706 -6.02 -60.20 -12.35
N PRO A 707 -4.79 -59.75 -12.67
CA PRO A 707 -4.51 -58.95 -13.86
C PRO A 707 -4.97 -59.64 -15.14
N PHE A 708 -5.64 -58.89 -16.02
CA PHE A 708 -5.95 -59.33 -17.38
C PHE A 708 -4.83 -58.95 -18.35
N TYR A 709 -4.28 -57.75 -18.20
CA TYR A 709 -3.15 -57.24 -18.98
C TYR A 709 -2.31 -56.26 -18.15
N GLN A 710 -1.01 -56.14 -18.49
CA GLN A 710 -0.12 -55.17 -17.86
C GLN A 710 0.22 -54.06 -18.86
N TYR A 711 0.04 -52.80 -18.46
CA TYR A 711 0.48 -51.63 -19.22
C TYR A 711 1.82 -51.08 -18.72
N THR A 712 2.47 -50.24 -19.52
CA THR A 712 3.76 -49.60 -19.21
C THR A 712 3.84 -48.23 -19.86
N GLY A 713 4.34 -47.20 -19.17
CA GLY A 713 4.38 -45.84 -19.74
C GLY A 713 2.98 -45.24 -19.89
N ILE A 714 2.19 -45.42 -18.83
CA ILE A 714 0.99 -44.67 -18.44
C ILE A 714 1.16 -44.52 -16.92
N ALA A 715 0.81 -43.36 -16.38
CA ALA A 715 0.56 -43.17 -14.96
C ALA A 715 -0.90 -42.72 -14.79
N LEU A 716 -1.50 -43.00 -13.64
CA LEU A 716 -2.83 -42.51 -13.28
C LEU A 716 -2.66 -41.41 -12.21
N GLY A 717 -2.85 -40.16 -12.61
CA GLY A 717 -2.56 -38.99 -11.79
C GLY A 717 -3.43 -38.88 -10.54
N ASN A 718 -2.78 -38.76 -9.37
CA ASN A 718 -3.37 -38.47 -8.05
C ASN A 718 -4.07 -37.08 -7.93
N GLY A 719 -4.57 -36.50 -9.02
CA GLY A 719 -5.11 -35.14 -9.06
C GLY A 719 -6.15 -34.98 -10.16
N ALA A 720 -5.85 -34.15 -11.16
CA ALA A 720 -6.61 -34.11 -12.40
C ALA A 720 -5.79 -34.78 -13.51
N ASP A 721 -6.41 -35.72 -14.23
CA ASP A 721 -5.78 -36.60 -15.24
C ASP A 721 -6.85 -37.32 -16.09
N GLU A 722 -6.46 -37.94 -17.20
CA GLU A 722 -7.36 -38.37 -18.28
C GLU A 722 -6.95 -39.70 -18.97
N LEU A 723 -7.79 -40.71 -18.84
CA LEU A 723 -7.59 -42.05 -19.39
C LEU A 723 -8.48 -42.30 -20.61
N PHE A 724 -7.86 -42.46 -21.78
CA PHE A 724 -8.53 -42.79 -23.04
C PHE A 724 -8.33 -44.26 -23.44
N LEU A 725 -9.39 -44.90 -23.94
CA LEU A 725 -9.34 -46.16 -24.67
C LEU A 725 -9.60 -45.93 -26.16
N LEU A 726 -8.63 -46.25 -27.01
CA LEU A 726 -8.72 -46.09 -28.47
C LEU A 726 -8.67 -47.46 -29.18
N ASP A 727 -9.48 -47.62 -30.22
CA ASP A 727 -9.46 -48.84 -31.06
C ASP A 727 -8.25 -48.90 -32.02
N THR A 728 -8.21 -49.93 -32.87
CA THR A 728 -7.13 -50.16 -33.86
C THR A 728 -7.05 -49.10 -34.97
N ASP A 729 -8.12 -48.33 -35.20
CA ASP A 729 -8.18 -47.21 -36.16
C ASP A 729 -8.01 -45.85 -35.44
N LEU A 730 -7.74 -45.86 -34.12
CA LEU A 730 -7.61 -44.72 -33.20
C LEU A 730 -8.92 -43.92 -32.98
N ASN A 731 -10.08 -44.56 -33.07
CA ASN A 731 -11.33 -43.98 -32.58
C ASN A 731 -11.39 -44.12 -31.05
N THR A 732 -11.76 -43.06 -30.34
CA THR A 732 -12.09 -43.14 -28.91
C THR A 732 -13.30 -44.06 -28.72
N ILE A 733 -13.10 -45.12 -27.94
CA ILE A 733 -14.17 -46.02 -27.48
C ILE A 733 -14.74 -45.51 -26.16
N ASP A 734 -13.86 -45.07 -25.25
CA ASP A 734 -14.25 -44.49 -23.96
C ASP A 734 -13.17 -43.52 -23.44
N VAL A 735 -13.57 -42.62 -22.53
CA VAL A 735 -12.70 -41.67 -21.84
C VAL A 735 -13.24 -41.32 -20.46
N VAL A 736 -12.36 -41.32 -19.45
CA VAL A 736 -12.64 -40.77 -18.11
C VAL A 736 -11.57 -39.72 -17.81
N ALA A 737 -11.99 -38.49 -17.53
CA ALA A 737 -11.11 -37.37 -17.18
C ALA A 737 -11.52 -36.81 -15.81
N TRP A 738 -10.77 -37.15 -14.77
CA TRP A 738 -11.05 -36.76 -13.39
C TRP A 738 -10.33 -35.45 -13.03
N ASP A 739 -10.83 -34.73 -12.03
CA ASP A 739 -10.61 -33.29 -11.90
C ASP A 739 -10.17 -32.84 -10.49
N ASN A 740 -9.39 -33.67 -9.79
CA ASN A 740 -8.88 -33.41 -8.43
C ASN A 740 -10.00 -33.11 -7.40
N GLY A 741 -11.10 -33.86 -7.44
CA GLY A 741 -12.16 -33.73 -6.43
C GLY A 741 -13.18 -32.62 -6.70
N VAL A 742 -13.26 -32.09 -7.93
CA VAL A 742 -14.17 -30.97 -8.27
C VAL A 742 -15.54 -31.49 -8.73
N THR A 743 -15.58 -32.58 -9.52
CA THR A 743 -16.80 -33.32 -9.88
C THR A 743 -16.61 -34.83 -9.81
N PHE A 744 -15.39 -35.33 -9.96
CA PHE A 744 -15.03 -36.73 -9.73
C PHE A 744 -14.52 -36.95 -8.29
N PRO A 745 -14.68 -38.14 -7.68
CA PRO A 745 -14.10 -38.42 -6.37
C PRO A 745 -12.55 -38.43 -6.38
N ASP A 746 -11.91 -37.90 -5.34
CA ASP A 746 -10.44 -37.99 -5.16
C ASP A 746 -10.07 -38.80 -3.89
N PRO A 747 -10.18 -40.14 -3.93
CA PRO A 747 -9.81 -41.02 -2.83
C PRO A 747 -8.29 -41.20 -2.68
N ASN A 748 -7.88 -41.72 -1.52
CA ASN A 748 -6.55 -42.27 -1.27
C ASN A 748 -6.72 -43.62 -0.54
N GLY A 749 -6.25 -44.71 -1.15
CA GLY A 749 -6.48 -46.08 -0.68
C GLY A 749 -7.86 -46.67 -1.00
N LEU A 750 -8.66 -45.99 -1.82
CA LEU A 750 -9.89 -46.52 -2.42
C LEU A 750 -9.88 -46.21 -3.91
N SER A 751 -10.57 -47.02 -4.71
CA SER A 751 -10.85 -46.72 -6.11
C SER A 751 -12.01 -45.73 -6.29
N MET A 752 -11.98 -44.99 -7.39
CA MET A 752 -13.18 -44.42 -7.99
C MET A 752 -13.97 -45.53 -8.69
N GLN A 753 -15.28 -45.58 -8.47
CA GLN A 753 -16.18 -46.56 -9.09
C GLN A 753 -17.36 -45.85 -9.78
N TRP A 754 -17.60 -46.14 -11.05
CA TRP A 754 -18.80 -45.71 -11.76
C TRP A 754 -20.03 -46.46 -11.22
N ASN A 755 -21.17 -45.78 -11.07
CA ASN A 755 -22.40 -46.35 -10.54
C ASN A 755 -23.18 -47.26 -11.53
N GLU A 756 -22.57 -47.59 -12.67
CA GLU A 756 -23.15 -48.35 -13.79
C GLU A 756 -24.43 -47.71 -14.41
N THR A 757 -24.62 -46.40 -14.24
CA THR A 757 -25.74 -45.63 -14.80
C THR A 757 -25.31 -44.25 -15.33
N GLY A 758 -26.11 -43.69 -16.25
CA GLY A 758 -25.80 -42.41 -16.88
C GLY A 758 -24.61 -42.50 -17.84
N ASP A 759 -23.79 -41.45 -17.86
CA ASP A 759 -22.59 -41.28 -18.70
C ASP A 759 -21.35 -41.32 -17.80
N ASN A 760 -20.40 -42.21 -18.06
CA ASN A 760 -19.19 -42.40 -17.25
C ASN A 760 -18.13 -41.31 -17.49
N SER A 761 -18.29 -40.43 -18.49
CA SER A 761 -17.48 -39.22 -18.62
C SER A 761 -17.89 -38.09 -17.66
N LEU A 762 -18.97 -38.27 -16.88
CA LEU A 762 -19.48 -37.30 -15.91
C LEU A 762 -19.26 -37.76 -14.47
N GLY A 763 -18.47 -37.00 -13.70
CA GLY A 763 -18.08 -37.34 -12.31
C GLY A 763 -19.24 -37.55 -11.34
N VAL A 764 -20.41 -36.95 -11.60
CA VAL A 764 -21.67 -37.17 -10.84
C VAL A 764 -22.12 -38.64 -10.81
N ASN A 765 -21.71 -39.44 -11.80
CA ASN A 765 -22.01 -40.87 -11.85
C ASN A 765 -20.94 -41.74 -11.15
N TRP A 766 -19.90 -41.14 -10.59
CA TRP A 766 -18.82 -41.83 -9.88
C TRP A 766 -18.93 -41.66 -8.36
N GLY A 767 -18.48 -42.67 -7.63
CA GLY A 767 -18.36 -42.65 -6.18
C GLY A 767 -17.14 -43.45 -5.72
N ILE A 768 -17.12 -43.78 -4.44
CA ILE A 768 -16.09 -44.63 -3.82
C ILE A 768 -16.75 -45.82 -3.14
N GLY A 769 -16.09 -46.97 -3.12
CA GLY A 769 -16.76 -48.21 -2.74
C GLY A 769 -15.85 -49.43 -2.62
N GLY A 770 -16.48 -50.60 -2.67
CA GLY A 770 -15.82 -51.90 -2.69
C GLY A 770 -15.33 -52.44 -1.34
N PRO A 771 -15.07 -53.76 -1.25
CA PRO A 771 -14.42 -54.39 -0.09
C PRO A 771 -12.92 -54.08 -0.03
N ILE A 772 -12.29 -54.40 1.11
CA ILE A 772 -10.83 -54.43 1.22
C ILE A 772 -10.27 -55.57 0.36
N PHE A 773 -9.30 -55.26 -0.50
CA PHE A 773 -8.45 -56.22 -1.20
C PHE A 773 -6.98 -56.11 -0.75
N GLY A 774 -6.17 -57.11 -1.10
CA GLY A 774 -4.74 -57.14 -0.81
C GLY A 774 -4.36 -56.82 0.63
N SER A 775 -3.45 -55.85 0.77
CA SER A 775 -2.86 -55.40 2.02
C SER A 775 -3.67 -54.35 2.79
N GLY A 776 -4.74 -53.78 2.20
CA GLY A 776 -5.60 -52.80 2.89
C GLY A 776 -6.34 -51.77 2.04
N ASP A 777 -6.11 -51.72 0.72
CA ASP A 777 -6.82 -50.80 -0.19
C ASP A 777 -8.25 -51.32 -0.50
N PHE A 778 -9.17 -50.43 -0.90
CA PHE A 778 -10.58 -50.75 -1.16
C PHE A 778 -10.92 -50.68 -2.66
N GLY A 779 -11.75 -51.61 -3.13
CA GLY A 779 -12.24 -51.66 -4.52
C GLY A 779 -12.83 -53.02 -4.91
N THR A 780 -13.29 -53.17 -6.14
CA THR A 780 -13.92 -54.38 -6.70
C THR A 780 -13.13 -55.08 -7.83
N PRO A 781 -11.78 -55.07 -7.86
CA PRO A 781 -11.00 -55.51 -9.02
C PRO A 781 -11.34 -56.94 -9.52
N GLY A 782 -11.96 -57.02 -10.69
CA GLY A 782 -12.43 -58.23 -11.36
C GLY A 782 -13.92 -58.57 -11.13
N ALA A 783 -14.73 -57.63 -10.62
CA ALA A 783 -16.11 -57.85 -10.19
C ALA A 783 -16.98 -56.57 -10.34
N PRO A 784 -18.33 -56.68 -10.31
CA PRO A 784 -19.22 -55.53 -10.34
C PRO A 784 -18.96 -54.52 -9.21
N ASN A 785 -19.11 -53.24 -9.53
CA ASN A 785 -18.94 -52.12 -8.61
C ASN A 785 -19.91 -52.18 -7.41
N ASP A 786 -19.49 -51.64 -6.26
CA ASP A 786 -20.24 -51.63 -5.00
C ASP A 786 -20.18 -50.22 -4.37
N VAL A 787 -20.78 -49.27 -5.09
CA VAL A 787 -20.70 -47.82 -4.81
C VAL A 787 -21.51 -47.43 -3.57
N SER A 788 -20.85 -46.82 -2.59
CA SER A 788 -21.52 -46.22 -1.43
C SER A 788 -21.94 -44.78 -1.75
N THR A 789 -23.24 -44.54 -1.93
CA THR A 789 -23.81 -43.24 -2.38
C THR A 789 -23.78 -42.13 -1.30
N ALA A 790 -22.58 -41.72 -0.89
CA ALA A 790 -22.37 -40.66 0.10
C ALA A 790 -21.04 -39.92 -0.13
N VAL A 791 -21.04 -38.96 -1.06
CA VAL A 791 -20.07 -37.86 -1.11
C VAL A 791 -20.74 -36.64 -0.44
N ASP A 792 -20.02 -35.94 0.43
CA ASP A 792 -20.55 -34.80 1.22
C ASP A 792 -20.25 -33.49 0.47
N ASP A 793 -21.29 -32.86 -0.08
CA ASP A 793 -21.15 -31.72 -1.00
C ASP A 793 -20.88 -30.41 -0.25
N SER A 794 -19.62 -29.95 -0.29
CA SER A 794 -19.21 -28.62 0.15
C SER A 794 -17.86 -28.23 -0.47
N PRO A 795 -17.76 -27.10 -1.20
CA PRO A 795 -16.52 -26.70 -1.87
C PRO A 795 -15.43 -26.37 -0.85
N SER A 796 -14.29 -27.04 -0.97
CA SER A 796 -13.15 -26.79 -0.08
C SER A 796 -12.51 -25.43 -0.36
N LEU A 797 -12.50 -24.56 0.66
CA LEU A 797 -11.60 -23.40 0.68
C LEU A 797 -10.14 -23.88 0.67
N ALA A 798 -9.21 -23.04 0.24
CA ALA A 798 -7.78 -23.34 0.20
C ALA A 798 -6.95 -22.24 0.89
N THR A 799 -6.06 -22.62 1.81
CA THR A 799 -5.15 -21.66 2.47
C THR A 799 -4.21 -21.01 1.45
N LEU A 800 -4.23 -19.67 1.38
CA LEU A 800 -3.40 -18.93 0.42
C LEU A 800 -2.90 -17.58 0.96
N LEU A 801 -1.62 -17.29 0.74
CA LEU A 801 -1.05 -15.95 0.96
C LEU A 801 -1.18 -15.08 -0.30
N GLY A 802 -1.72 -13.87 -0.14
CA GLY A 802 -1.84 -12.83 -1.17
C GLY A 802 -0.65 -11.86 -1.24
N ARG A 803 -0.73 -10.91 -2.19
CA ARG A 803 0.24 -9.81 -2.32
C ARG A 803 -0.07 -8.69 -1.32
N ASN A 804 0.98 -8.07 -0.79
CA ASN A 804 0.85 -6.86 0.04
C ASN A 804 0.60 -5.62 -0.84
N TYR A 805 -0.14 -4.64 -0.32
CA TYR A 805 -0.49 -3.40 -1.02
C TYR A 805 -0.44 -2.18 -0.09
N PRO A 806 0.04 -0.99 -0.54
CA PRO A 806 0.82 -0.77 -1.76
C PRO A 806 2.19 -1.50 -1.74
N ASN A 807 2.83 -1.62 -2.90
CA ASN A 807 4.18 -2.21 -3.03
C ASN A 807 4.82 -1.73 -4.37
N PRO A 808 5.82 -0.83 -4.36
CA PRO A 808 6.49 -0.24 -3.20
C PRO A 808 5.57 0.62 -2.31
N PHE A 809 5.99 0.88 -1.08
CA PHE A 809 5.18 1.58 -0.07
C PHE A 809 6.00 2.57 0.76
N ASN A 810 5.36 3.61 1.29
CA ASN A 810 5.98 4.61 2.16
C ASN A 810 4.96 5.14 3.19
N PRO A 811 5.14 4.91 4.51
CA PRO A 811 5.87 3.81 5.14
C PRO A 811 4.96 2.60 5.42
N LYS A 812 3.67 2.63 5.07
CA LYS A 812 2.66 1.61 5.43
C LYS A 812 2.23 0.71 4.27
N THR A 813 2.08 -0.60 4.54
CA THR A 813 1.48 -1.60 3.63
C THR A 813 0.62 -2.61 4.39
N SER A 814 -0.42 -3.14 3.75
CA SER A 814 -1.32 -4.17 4.30
C SER A 814 -1.10 -5.53 3.65
N PHE A 815 -1.47 -6.61 4.34
CA PHE A 815 -1.38 -8.00 3.90
C PHE A 815 -2.79 -8.62 3.78
N SER A 816 -2.91 -9.65 2.93
CA SER A 816 -4.13 -10.44 2.73
C SER A 816 -3.79 -11.92 2.65
N PHE A 817 -4.60 -12.79 3.25
CA PHE A 817 -4.49 -14.24 3.16
C PHE A 817 -5.83 -14.93 3.48
N MET A 818 -6.06 -16.12 2.93
CA MET A 818 -7.20 -16.98 3.23
C MET A 818 -6.75 -18.20 4.02
N LEU A 819 -7.61 -18.73 4.89
CA LEU A 819 -7.44 -19.98 5.62
C LEU A 819 -8.60 -20.94 5.30
N ASP A 820 -8.26 -22.18 4.94
CA ASP A 820 -9.25 -23.23 4.64
C ASP A 820 -9.97 -23.79 5.88
N ARG A 821 -9.27 -23.78 7.02
CA ARG A 821 -9.76 -24.23 8.34
C ARG A 821 -9.29 -23.29 9.43
N ALA A 822 -9.84 -23.47 10.63
CA ALA A 822 -9.26 -22.86 11.82
C ALA A 822 -7.87 -23.46 12.10
N ASP A 823 -6.84 -22.62 12.21
CA ASP A 823 -5.44 -23.03 12.33
C ASP A 823 -4.61 -21.97 13.08
N HIS A 824 -3.45 -22.36 13.59
CA HIS A 824 -2.50 -21.45 14.22
C HIS A 824 -1.70 -20.70 13.15
N VAL A 825 -1.79 -19.37 13.08
CA VAL A 825 -1.22 -18.55 12.01
C VAL A 825 -0.10 -17.65 12.51
N SER A 826 1.04 -17.75 11.82
CA SER A 826 2.18 -16.87 12.01
C SER A 826 2.51 -16.12 10.72
N LEU A 827 2.38 -14.79 10.73
CA LEU A 827 2.75 -13.88 9.65
C LEU A 827 3.87 -12.96 10.15
N ARG A 828 5.06 -13.06 9.55
CA ARG A 828 6.25 -12.33 10.02
C ARG A 828 7.04 -11.70 8.88
N VAL A 829 7.71 -10.59 9.18
CA VAL A 829 8.58 -9.80 8.29
C VAL A 829 10.05 -10.10 8.55
N PHE A 830 10.84 -10.19 7.47
CA PHE A 830 12.25 -10.54 7.47
C PHE A 830 13.07 -9.61 6.56
N ASP A 831 14.34 -9.39 6.89
CA ASP A 831 15.30 -8.74 5.99
C ASP A 831 15.90 -9.71 4.95
N ILE A 832 16.71 -9.18 4.03
CA ILE A 832 17.40 -9.96 2.98
C ILE A 832 18.39 -11.02 3.50
N ARG A 833 18.68 -11.05 4.81
CA ARG A 833 19.53 -12.06 5.45
C ARG A 833 18.70 -13.13 6.18
N GLY A 834 17.38 -13.07 6.09
CA GLY A 834 16.46 -14.00 6.77
C GLY A 834 16.29 -13.71 8.27
N ARG A 835 16.77 -12.58 8.77
CA ARG A 835 16.56 -12.16 10.17
C ARG A 835 15.16 -11.58 10.31
N GLN A 836 14.42 -12.02 11.32
CA GLN A 836 13.10 -11.46 11.67
C GLN A 836 13.24 -9.98 12.04
N ILE A 837 12.37 -9.15 11.48
CA ILE A 837 12.28 -7.71 11.72
C ILE A 837 11.04 -7.37 12.55
N ARG A 838 9.92 -8.08 12.33
CA ARG A 838 8.68 -7.94 13.11
C ARG A 838 7.74 -9.13 12.92
N SER A 839 7.12 -9.60 14.01
CA SER A 839 5.89 -10.40 13.94
C SER A 839 4.67 -9.49 13.72
N ILE A 840 3.78 -9.88 12.81
CA ILE A 840 2.56 -9.11 12.45
C ILE A 840 1.31 -9.75 13.09
N VAL A 841 1.23 -11.08 13.04
CA VAL A 841 0.26 -11.89 13.78
C VAL A 841 0.86 -13.27 14.08
N ASP A 842 0.54 -13.82 15.25
CA ASP A 842 1.09 -15.07 15.80
C ASP A 842 0.03 -15.67 16.75
N THR A 843 -1.08 -16.18 16.19
CA THR A 843 -2.30 -16.56 16.94
C THR A 843 -3.15 -17.60 16.21
N ASP A 844 -4.03 -18.29 16.93
CA ASP A 844 -5.10 -19.10 16.34
C ASP A 844 -6.13 -18.21 15.64
N LEU A 845 -6.49 -18.58 14.41
CA LEU A 845 -7.49 -17.91 13.56
C LEU A 845 -8.54 -18.92 13.06
N GLY A 846 -9.68 -18.42 12.57
CA GLY A 846 -10.75 -19.24 11.99
C GLY A 846 -10.59 -19.43 10.47
N ALA A 847 -11.39 -20.30 9.86
CA ALA A 847 -11.50 -20.34 8.40
C ALA A 847 -12.05 -19.00 7.87
N GLY A 848 -11.58 -18.54 6.71
CA GLY A 848 -12.03 -17.30 6.08
C GLY A 848 -10.92 -16.46 5.43
N ASP A 849 -11.29 -15.29 4.89
CA ASP A 849 -10.39 -14.31 4.30
C ASP A 849 -10.01 -13.20 5.30
N TYR A 850 -8.72 -12.85 5.32
CA TYR A 850 -8.10 -11.85 6.18
C TYR A 850 -7.55 -10.66 5.37
N ALA A 851 -8.21 -10.30 4.27
CA ALA A 851 -7.86 -9.18 3.42
C ALA A 851 -7.72 -7.85 4.18
N ASN A 852 -6.55 -7.21 4.06
CA ASN A 852 -6.21 -5.90 4.65
C ASN A 852 -6.30 -5.77 6.20
N VAL A 853 -6.65 -6.83 6.93
CA VAL A 853 -6.78 -6.82 8.40
C VAL A 853 -5.44 -6.51 9.10
N TYR A 854 -4.34 -6.95 8.49
CA TYR A 854 -2.98 -6.85 9.06
C TYR A 854 -2.11 -5.91 8.23
N SER A 855 -1.28 -5.10 8.89
CA SER A 855 -0.39 -4.13 8.21
C SER A 855 0.96 -3.95 8.90
N TRP A 856 1.93 -3.43 8.14
CA TRP A 856 3.25 -3.03 8.60
C TRP A 856 3.53 -1.57 8.24
N ASP A 857 4.24 -0.87 9.11
CA ASP A 857 4.48 0.59 9.13
C ASP A 857 5.98 0.95 8.93
N GLY A 858 6.78 -0.01 8.49
CA GLY A 858 8.22 0.15 8.33
C GLY A 858 9.01 0.22 9.65
N ARG A 859 8.44 -0.22 10.79
CA ARG A 859 9.15 -0.28 12.09
C ARG A 859 9.42 -1.70 12.57
N ASP A 860 10.55 -1.90 13.26
CA ASP A 860 10.91 -3.18 13.90
C ASP A 860 10.14 -3.45 15.21
N GLU A 861 10.43 -4.57 15.88
CA GLU A 861 9.82 -4.97 17.17
C GLU A 861 10.10 -4.00 18.33
N SER A 862 11.10 -3.12 18.20
CA SER A 862 11.39 -2.03 19.15
C SER A 862 10.75 -0.69 18.76
N GLY A 863 9.91 -0.67 17.73
CA GLY A 863 9.24 0.53 17.21
C GLY A 863 10.15 1.45 16.40
N ARG A 864 11.40 1.05 16.11
CA ARG A 864 12.37 1.87 15.38
C ARG A 864 12.15 1.74 13.87
N PRO A 865 12.18 2.84 13.10
CA PRO A 865 11.98 2.79 11.66
C PRO A 865 13.17 2.12 10.97
N VAL A 866 12.92 1.13 10.12
CA VAL A 866 13.97 0.45 9.36
C VAL A 866 14.39 1.25 8.13
N ASN A 867 15.43 0.78 7.43
CA ASN A 867 15.94 1.43 6.22
C ASN A 867 15.10 1.05 4.99
N SER A 868 14.95 1.98 4.05
CA SER A 868 14.34 1.74 2.74
C SER A 868 15.06 0.59 2.01
N GLY A 869 14.32 -0.30 1.35
CA GLY A 869 14.89 -1.49 0.71
C GLY A 869 13.91 -2.65 0.54
N THR A 870 14.46 -3.81 0.15
CA THR A 870 13.71 -5.06 0.01
C THR A 870 13.56 -5.78 1.34
N TYR A 871 12.33 -6.19 1.65
CA TYR A 871 11.99 -7.07 2.77
C TYR A 871 11.15 -8.25 2.25
N PHE A 872 11.01 -9.27 3.07
CA PHE A 872 10.15 -10.43 2.80
C PHE A 872 9.12 -10.57 3.92
N TYR A 873 7.93 -11.04 3.59
CA TYR A 873 6.96 -11.52 4.58
C TYR A 873 6.65 -12.99 4.31
N ARG A 874 6.42 -13.77 5.37
CA ARG A 874 6.08 -15.20 5.30
C ARG A 874 4.90 -15.51 6.17
N LEU A 875 3.92 -16.20 5.59
CA LEU A 875 2.82 -16.86 6.28
C LEU A 875 3.22 -18.32 6.55
N THR A 876 2.93 -18.80 7.75
CA THR A 876 3.02 -20.21 8.14
C THR A 876 1.80 -20.60 8.97
N THR A 877 1.26 -21.79 8.75
CA THR A 877 0.15 -22.34 9.56
C THR A 877 0.55 -23.60 10.31
N GLY A 878 -0.19 -23.95 11.37
CA GLY A 878 0.03 -25.15 12.19
C GLY A 878 -0.17 -26.46 11.42
N SER A 879 -1.08 -26.50 10.44
CA SER A 879 -1.25 -27.64 9.54
C SER A 879 -0.21 -27.73 8.41
N GLY A 880 0.79 -26.84 8.39
CA GLY A 880 2.02 -27.00 7.60
C GLY A 880 2.12 -26.13 6.34
N TYR A 881 1.13 -25.28 6.04
CA TYR A 881 1.27 -24.32 4.94
C TYR A 881 2.45 -23.37 5.19
N SER A 882 3.25 -23.08 4.17
CA SER A 882 4.31 -22.06 4.25
C SER A 882 4.52 -21.37 2.91
N ARG A 883 4.37 -20.04 2.88
CA ARG A 883 4.62 -19.23 1.68
C ARG A 883 5.22 -17.88 2.04
N ALA A 884 6.22 -17.45 1.26
CA ALA A 884 6.90 -16.17 1.43
C ALA A 884 6.82 -15.32 0.17
N MET A 885 6.78 -13.99 0.33
CA MET A 885 6.71 -13.02 -0.76
C MET A 885 7.58 -11.78 -0.47
N LYS A 886 7.89 -11.01 -1.53
CA LYS A 886 8.77 -9.84 -1.50
C LYS A 886 7.98 -8.53 -1.44
N MET A 887 8.46 -7.58 -0.63
CA MET A 887 7.98 -6.19 -0.59
C MET A 887 9.11 -5.16 -0.59
N THR A 888 8.80 -3.92 -0.95
CA THR A 888 9.79 -2.82 -1.09
C THR A 888 9.36 -1.58 -0.32
N LEU A 889 10.09 -1.26 0.75
CA LEU A 889 9.90 -0.02 1.51
C LEU A 889 10.68 1.13 0.84
N LEU A 890 10.00 2.25 0.61
CA LEU A 890 10.59 3.55 0.29
C LEU A 890 10.50 4.47 1.50
N LYS A 891 11.35 5.51 1.51
CA LYS A 891 11.19 6.73 2.30
C LYS A 891 11.27 7.89 1.32
#